data_AF-A0A8J3B1Y3-F1
#
_entry.id   AF-A0A8J3B1Y3-F1
#
_cell.length_a   1.000
_cell.length_b   1.000
_cell.length_c   1.000
_cell.angle_alpha   90.00
_cell.angle_beta   90.00
_cell.angle_gamma   90.00
#
_symmetry.space_group_name_H-M   'P 1'
#
loop_
_entity.id
_entity.type
_entity.pdbx_description
1 polymer ?
#
loop_
_entity_poly.entity_id
_entity_poly.type
_entity_poly.pdbx_seq_one_letter_code
_entity_poly.pdbx_strand_id
1 'polypeptide(L)'
;MHPPAARRAGPIVAITATLIGTLGVPAAAAAPAADPFAVLDPQHWQNPDTMTRDDYKPIPNTPRVDPARRGTIRNFRIALVTLDFPDQPFTATLPPRSDVFGNPQATAANIPRDRVAAFYRDFLNRPNELNRGRTLHEYWMQDSEGRYGVELTAFGPYKMPGKAHEYGIDGFNPGACPAGDRCGRDIRADGLGAWRRAVGEAEARKYEMSFILSAGQDESSTWQEFGQMMFKSREDVPRAWGPPGGGRTWSATRYVDWTSWKAAAAIWPNAGGTSSTQAESSGMATFAHELSHLLSIGDNYNNPYGTPLRRAYTGIWSMMSRGTFNGPGGPHTRWRIPPTAGGALGSLHTLRDKMKIKLVGEQNVLRLSREALADSGIVVAEVTARAIPAGPTGLTGLNIALNRDNAPSCSIAADPRCDGGGFNNYTVEVIGRVGPDSFTPDSGVLLSKTKNADSAPFQWVVDAHPEDINMIDFYRPDGTPQKITMGDYRQLSDALLHAGTRSNSEYEYVDKSNKLHFYVLDVQRAADGTVRYAVAVRSLDGSGPSTRGVTLSAGVPGDGSPTGAGVACTFDLANTGRYVAGGKHPEDVAAQLQSDVYKLTASVAGDGWRAVLPNALATAAFGRSVPVRVAVGATAQAAETGVVTLTATSVSDPTKTASGECRVRR
;
A
#
# COMPACT_ATOMS: atom_id res chain seq x y z
N MET A 1 -71.65 8.12 -46.66
CA MET A 1 -70.29 8.66 -46.46
C MET A 1 -69.41 7.51 -45.99
N HIS A 2 -68.33 7.24 -46.72
CA HIS A 2 -67.54 6.00 -46.64
C HIS A 2 -66.87 5.75 -45.27
N PRO A 3 -66.93 4.51 -44.76
CA PRO A 3 -65.88 3.96 -43.90
C PRO A 3 -65.03 2.96 -44.68
N PRO A 4 -63.69 2.95 -44.55
CA PRO A 4 -62.89 1.83 -45.01
C PRO A 4 -62.46 0.90 -43.87
N ALA A 5 -62.35 -0.36 -44.29
CA ALA A 5 -62.16 -1.58 -43.54
C ALA A 5 -60.75 -1.80 -42.97
N ALA A 6 -60.74 -2.78 -42.06
CA ALA A 6 -59.64 -3.44 -41.38
C ALA A 6 -58.48 -3.95 -42.27
N ARG A 7 -57.27 -4.03 -41.68
CA ARG A 7 -56.25 -5.01 -42.04
C ARG A 7 -55.59 -5.63 -40.81
N ARG A 8 -55.45 -6.97 -40.89
CA ARG A 8 -54.89 -7.91 -39.93
C ARG A 8 -53.38 -7.74 -39.77
N ALA A 9 -52.88 -7.88 -38.55
CA ALA A 9 -51.46 -8.01 -38.23
C ALA A 9 -51.04 -9.50 -38.32
N GLY A 10 -49.95 -9.76 -39.03
CA GLY A 10 -49.19 -11.02 -38.98
C GLY A 10 -47.80 -10.74 -38.40
N PRO A 11 -47.14 -11.70 -37.72
CA PRO A 11 -45.89 -11.45 -37.02
C PRO A 11 -44.71 -11.49 -37.99
N ILE A 12 -43.87 -10.45 -37.95
CA ILE A 12 -42.55 -10.44 -38.57
C ILE A 12 -41.56 -10.93 -37.52
N VAL A 13 -40.99 -12.13 -37.75
CA VAL A 13 -39.85 -12.65 -37.00
C VAL A 13 -38.60 -11.92 -37.51
N ALA A 14 -38.06 -10.99 -36.72
CA ALA A 14 -36.78 -10.37 -36.98
C ALA A 14 -35.68 -11.20 -36.29
N ILE A 15 -34.86 -11.88 -37.08
CA ILE A 15 -33.62 -12.53 -36.62
C ILE A 15 -32.59 -11.41 -36.42
N THR A 16 -32.43 -10.95 -35.19
CA THR A 16 -31.28 -10.10 -34.79
C THR A 16 -30.07 -10.99 -34.56
N ALA A 17 -29.14 -10.98 -35.52
CA ALA A 17 -27.80 -11.52 -35.34
C ALA A 17 -27.00 -10.58 -34.42
N THR A 18 -26.84 -10.98 -33.16
CA THR A 18 -26.01 -10.26 -32.19
C THR A 18 -24.55 -10.58 -32.46
N LEU A 19 -23.82 -9.67 -33.12
CA LEU A 19 -22.35 -9.68 -33.13
C LEU A 19 -21.87 -9.36 -31.71
N ILE A 20 -21.44 -10.39 -30.98
CA ILE A 20 -20.69 -10.22 -29.73
C ILE A 20 -19.25 -9.90 -30.15
N GLY A 21 -18.90 -8.61 -30.16
CA GLY A 21 -17.52 -8.15 -30.32
C GLY A 21 -16.73 -8.46 -29.05
N THR A 22 -15.91 -9.50 -29.09
CA THR A 22 -14.90 -9.78 -28.06
C THR A 22 -13.80 -8.72 -28.12
N LEU A 23 -13.85 -7.74 -27.23
CA LEU A 23 -12.72 -6.83 -26.98
C LEU A 23 -11.62 -7.60 -26.24
N GLY A 24 -10.82 -8.36 -26.99
CA GLY A 24 -9.51 -8.77 -26.51
C GLY A 24 -8.66 -7.52 -26.37
N VAL A 25 -8.25 -7.18 -25.15
CA VAL A 25 -7.36 -6.04 -24.87
C VAL A 25 -6.01 -6.38 -25.52
N PRO A 26 -5.57 -5.66 -26.58
CA PRO A 26 -4.18 -5.76 -26.96
C PRO A 26 -3.39 -5.06 -25.86
N ALA A 27 -2.36 -5.70 -25.31
CA ALA A 27 -1.33 -4.98 -24.59
C ALA A 27 -0.81 -3.89 -25.54
N ALA A 28 -1.17 -2.64 -25.28
CA ALA A 28 -0.77 -1.53 -26.12
C ALA A 28 0.75 -1.41 -25.98
N ALA A 29 1.48 -1.77 -27.03
CA ALA A 29 2.93 -1.58 -27.06
C ALA A 29 3.24 -0.11 -26.74
N ALA A 30 4.06 0.10 -25.71
CA ALA A 30 4.52 1.45 -25.35
C ALA A 30 5.07 2.19 -26.58
N ALA A 31 4.74 3.48 -26.68
CA ALA A 31 5.31 4.36 -27.71
C ALA A 31 6.84 4.22 -27.73
N PRO A 32 7.51 4.30 -28.89
CA PRO A 32 8.96 4.19 -28.95
C PRO A 32 9.58 5.25 -28.03
N ALA A 33 10.33 4.80 -27.02
CA ALA A 33 11.12 5.68 -26.20
C ALA A 33 12.13 6.40 -27.09
N ALA A 34 12.29 7.71 -26.90
CA ALA A 34 13.29 8.50 -27.62
C ALA A 34 14.71 7.97 -27.38
N ASP A 35 14.94 7.35 -26.23
CA ASP A 35 16.14 6.57 -25.92
C ASP A 35 15.81 5.07 -25.96
N PRO A 36 16.37 4.29 -26.91
CA PRO A 36 16.14 2.85 -26.96
C PRO A 36 16.65 2.11 -25.72
N PHE A 37 17.62 2.66 -24.98
CA PHE A 37 18.20 2.06 -23.78
C PHE A 37 17.46 2.39 -22.48
N ALA A 38 16.39 3.19 -22.54
CA ALA A 38 15.61 3.57 -21.38
C ALA A 38 15.16 2.35 -20.57
N VAL A 39 15.23 2.46 -19.25
CA VAL A 39 14.66 1.45 -18.33
C VAL A 39 13.14 1.58 -18.39
N LEU A 40 12.45 0.47 -18.62
CA LEU A 40 10.99 0.46 -18.80
C LEU A 40 10.27 0.99 -17.54
N ASP A 41 10.68 0.51 -16.37
CA ASP A 41 10.06 0.84 -15.09
C ASP A 41 11.12 0.90 -13.99
N PRO A 42 11.95 1.96 -13.94
CA PRO A 42 12.99 2.07 -12.94
C PRO A 42 12.39 2.25 -11.53
N GLN A 43 12.89 1.47 -10.58
CA GLN A 43 12.55 1.62 -9.17
C GLN A 43 13.28 2.82 -8.60
N HIS A 44 12.50 3.76 -8.09
CA HIS A 44 12.96 4.97 -7.44
C HIS A 44 12.18 5.16 -6.14
N TRP A 45 12.40 4.25 -5.22
CA TRP A 45 11.80 4.36 -3.90
C TRP A 45 12.37 5.57 -3.14
N GLN A 46 11.56 6.15 -2.27
CA GLN A 46 11.91 7.34 -1.48
C GLN A 46 11.67 7.04 -0.01
N ASN A 47 12.64 7.39 0.84
CA ASN A 47 12.46 7.31 2.29
C ASN A 47 11.30 8.23 2.72
N PRO A 48 10.25 7.73 3.41
CA PRO A 48 9.16 8.57 3.91
C PRO A 48 9.63 9.77 4.75
N ASP A 49 10.78 9.65 5.42
CA ASP A 49 11.36 10.70 6.27
C ASP A 49 11.74 11.96 5.47
N THR A 50 12.05 11.81 4.17
CA THR A 50 12.45 12.91 3.29
C THR A 50 11.28 13.46 2.46
N MET A 51 10.11 12.83 2.54
CA MET A 51 8.93 13.31 1.85
C MET A 51 8.40 14.60 2.48
N THR A 52 7.93 15.48 1.62
CA THR A 52 7.34 16.76 1.96
C THR A 52 5.90 16.80 1.49
N ARG A 53 5.18 17.88 1.78
CA ARG A 53 3.80 18.03 1.33
C ARG A 53 3.67 18.09 -0.19
N ASP A 54 4.73 18.46 -0.89
CA ASP A 54 4.74 18.61 -2.34
C ASP A 54 4.76 17.25 -3.07
N ASP A 55 5.07 16.18 -2.34
CA ASP A 55 5.01 14.81 -2.87
C ASP A 55 3.57 14.29 -3.02
N TYR A 56 2.56 15.01 -2.50
CA TYR A 56 1.16 14.64 -2.69
C TYR A 56 0.74 14.78 -4.15
N LYS A 57 0.26 13.68 -4.75
CA LYS A 57 -0.30 13.65 -6.10
C LYS A 57 -1.79 13.31 -6.03
N PRO A 58 -2.70 14.15 -6.57
CA PRO A 58 -4.12 13.80 -6.60
C PRO A 58 -4.38 12.53 -7.43
N ILE A 59 -5.48 11.85 -7.15
CA ILE A 59 -5.92 10.71 -7.95
C ILE A 59 -6.32 11.23 -9.35
N PRO A 60 -5.76 10.66 -10.44
CA PRO A 60 -6.11 10.99 -11.81
C PRO A 60 -7.61 10.98 -12.08
N ASN A 61 -8.09 11.95 -12.87
CA ASN A 61 -9.48 12.08 -13.30
C ASN A 61 -10.55 12.00 -12.20
N THR A 62 -10.15 12.21 -10.94
CA THR A 62 -11.03 12.03 -9.79
C THR A 62 -11.24 13.38 -9.12
N PRO A 63 -12.47 13.93 -9.15
CA PRO A 63 -12.76 15.17 -8.44
C PRO A 63 -12.58 14.96 -6.94
N ARG A 64 -12.35 16.06 -6.22
CA ARG A 64 -12.35 16.03 -4.75
C ARG A 64 -13.69 15.47 -4.27
N VAL A 65 -13.65 14.66 -3.23
CA VAL A 65 -14.86 14.14 -2.58
C VAL A 65 -15.70 15.32 -2.08
N ASP A 66 -16.95 15.38 -2.54
CA ASP A 66 -17.95 16.31 -2.02
C ASP A 66 -18.23 15.96 -0.54
N PRO A 67 -17.96 16.85 0.42
CA PRO A 67 -18.20 16.59 1.85
C PRO A 67 -19.65 16.29 2.20
N ALA A 68 -20.61 16.65 1.34
CA ALA A 68 -22.03 16.32 1.55
C ALA A 68 -22.41 14.92 1.03
N ARG A 69 -21.58 14.30 0.18
CA ARG A 69 -21.85 12.99 -0.38
C ARG A 69 -21.68 11.93 0.70
N ARG A 70 -22.71 11.12 0.92
CA ARG A 70 -22.64 10.00 1.86
C ARG A 70 -22.11 8.74 1.18
N GLY A 71 -21.50 7.85 1.96
CA GLY A 71 -21.15 6.51 1.51
C GLY A 71 -22.38 5.76 1.03
N THR A 72 -22.28 5.06 -0.11
CA THR A 72 -23.41 4.34 -0.72
C THR A 72 -23.83 3.07 0.02
N ILE A 73 -22.94 2.49 0.82
CA ILE A 73 -23.18 1.29 1.62
C ILE A 73 -23.33 1.65 3.10
N ARG A 74 -22.41 2.45 3.63
CA ARG A 74 -22.42 2.85 5.04
C ARG A 74 -21.87 4.25 5.19
N ASN A 75 -22.49 5.04 6.05
CA ASN A 75 -21.94 6.33 6.46
C ASN A 75 -21.86 6.37 7.98
N PHE A 76 -20.66 6.11 8.51
CA PHE A 76 -20.42 5.96 9.94
C PHE A 76 -20.78 7.24 10.69
N ARG A 77 -21.55 7.11 11.76
CA ARG A 77 -21.80 8.20 12.70
C ARG A 77 -20.95 7.99 13.93
N ILE A 78 -19.96 8.86 14.11
CA ILE A 78 -18.93 8.70 15.13
C ILE A 78 -18.96 9.89 16.09
N ALA A 79 -18.91 9.59 17.39
CA ALA A 79 -18.72 10.59 18.42
C ALA A 79 -17.23 10.85 18.65
N LEU A 80 -16.76 12.09 18.50
CA LEU A 80 -15.45 12.55 18.92
C LEU A 80 -15.55 13.14 20.34
N VAL A 81 -15.16 12.36 21.34
CA VAL A 81 -15.21 12.73 22.75
C VAL A 81 -13.84 13.26 23.18
N THR A 82 -13.74 14.56 23.45
CA THR A 82 -12.48 15.21 23.83
C THR A 82 -12.30 15.25 25.35
N LEU A 83 -11.11 14.90 25.83
CA LEU A 83 -10.79 14.75 27.25
C LEU A 83 -9.54 15.55 27.64
N ASP A 84 -9.61 16.31 28.73
CA ASP A 84 -8.44 16.97 29.35
C ASP A 84 -8.26 16.57 30.82
N PHE A 85 -7.09 16.83 31.40
CA PHE A 85 -6.72 16.33 32.73
C PHE A 85 -6.50 17.47 33.73
N PRO A 86 -6.65 17.26 35.05
CA PRO A 86 -6.36 18.24 36.11
C PRO A 86 -5.04 18.98 35.92
N ASP A 87 -4.00 18.28 35.48
CA ASP A 87 -2.63 18.75 35.32
C ASP A 87 -2.18 18.95 33.87
N GLN A 88 -3.04 18.63 32.89
CA GLN A 88 -2.73 18.74 31.47
C GLN A 88 -3.96 19.22 30.68
N PRO A 89 -4.05 20.54 30.38
CA PRO A 89 -5.04 21.03 29.42
C PRO A 89 -4.69 20.54 28.01
N PHE A 90 -5.60 20.69 27.05
CA PHE A 90 -5.28 20.51 25.63
C PHE A 90 -4.09 21.40 25.25
N THR A 91 -3.05 20.80 24.68
CA THR A 91 -1.85 21.48 24.22
C THR A 91 -2.20 22.57 23.21
N ALA A 92 -3.19 22.36 22.33
CA ALA A 92 -3.67 23.39 21.40
C ALA A 92 -4.18 24.68 22.07
N THR A 93 -4.50 24.64 23.36
CA THR A 93 -4.94 25.82 24.14
C THR A 93 -3.77 26.69 24.64
N LEU A 94 -2.55 26.17 24.58
CA LEU A 94 -1.37 26.83 25.10
C LEU A 94 -0.72 27.76 24.04
N PRO A 95 0.19 28.67 24.46
CA PRO A 95 1.02 29.43 23.53
C PRO A 95 1.87 28.52 22.64
N PRO A 96 2.25 28.95 21.43
CA PRO A 96 3.10 28.16 20.55
C PRO A 96 4.37 27.66 21.24
N ARG A 97 4.70 26.38 21.03
CA ARG A 97 5.93 25.72 21.51
C ARG A 97 6.17 25.82 23.02
N SER A 98 5.09 25.81 23.81
CA SER A 98 5.17 26.01 25.25
C SER A 98 5.17 24.73 26.08
N ASP A 99 4.77 23.59 25.51
CA ASP A 99 4.96 22.30 26.17
C ASP A 99 6.41 21.80 26.04
N VAL A 100 6.73 20.76 26.81
CA VAL A 100 8.10 20.20 26.86
C VAL A 100 8.56 19.60 25.52
N PHE A 101 7.61 19.24 24.66
CA PHE A 101 7.86 18.65 23.34
C PHE A 101 7.98 19.72 22.24
N GLY A 102 7.79 21.02 22.56
CA GLY A 102 7.80 22.09 21.57
C GLY A 102 6.50 22.24 20.79
N ASN A 103 5.37 21.86 21.40
CA ASN A 103 4.01 22.03 20.90
C ASN A 103 3.20 23.04 21.76
N PRO A 104 2.04 23.51 21.29
CA PRO A 104 1.50 23.31 19.94
C PRO A 104 2.32 24.04 18.89
N GLN A 105 2.22 23.60 17.64
CA GLN A 105 2.76 24.29 16.50
C GLN A 105 2.04 25.64 16.34
N ALA A 106 2.77 26.66 15.88
CA ALA A 106 2.22 28.02 15.75
C ALA A 106 1.01 28.11 14.80
N THR A 107 0.83 27.13 13.92
CA THR A 107 -0.30 27.04 12.99
C THR A 107 -1.64 26.76 13.67
N ALA A 108 -1.64 26.24 14.91
CA ALA A 108 -2.85 26.06 15.70
C ALA A 108 -2.52 26.04 17.20
N ALA A 109 -2.51 27.22 17.81
CA ALA A 109 -2.21 27.48 19.21
C ALA A 109 -3.20 28.49 19.81
N ASN A 110 -3.22 28.63 21.13
CA ASN A 110 -4.14 29.52 21.86
C ASN A 110 -5.63 29.30 21.52
N ILE A 111 -6.01 28.06 21.20
CA ILE A 111 -7.41 27.73 20.93
C ILE A 111 -8.19 27.80 22.25
N PRO A 112 -9.30 28.57 22.34
CA PRO A 112 -10.12 28.57 23.55
C PRO A 112 -10.61 27.15 23.89
N ARG A 113 -10.58 26.80 25.18
CA ARG A 113 -10.92 25.43 25.65
C ARG A 113 -12.31 24.97 25.16
N ASP A 114 -13.29 25.87 25.15
CA ASP A 114 -14.66 25.63 24.67
C ASP A 114 -14.76 25.43 23.15
N ARG A 115 -13.70 25.75 22.40
CA ARG A 115 -13.60 25.57 20.94
C ARG A 115 -12.82 24.31 20.53
N VAL A 116 -12.12 23.65 21.45
CA VAL A 116 -11.26 22.50 21.16
C VAL A 116 -12.00 21.36 20.45
N ALA A 117 -13.18 20.97 20.95
CA ALA A 117 -13.94 19.87 20.36
C ALA A 117 -14.33 20.17 18.89
N ALA A 118 -14.80 21.39 18.62
CA ALA A 118 -15.13 21.85 17.27
C ALA A 118 -13.89 21.95 16.37
N PHE A 119 -12.76 22.43 16.91
CA PHE A 119 -11.50 22.52 16.18
C PHE A 119 -11.04 21.15 15.69
N TYR A 120 -10.96 20.14 16.55
CA TYR A 120 -10.50 18.81 16.15
C TYR A 120 -11.51 18.07 15.25
N ARG A 121 -12.82 18.28 15.45
CA ARG A 121 -13.83 17.80 14.50
C ARG A 121 -13.58 18.35 13.10
N ASP A 122 -13.38 19.66 13.00
CA ASP A 122 -13.20 20.32 11.71
C ASP A 122 -11.84 19.96 11.10
N PHE A 123 -10.79 19.82 11.90
CA PHE A 123 -9.50 19.32 11.45
C PHE A 123 -9.60 17.90 10.84
N LEU A 124 -10.39 17.01 11.45
CA LEU A 124 -10.52 15.62 10.98
C LEU A 124 -11.56 15.44 9.86
N ASN A 125 -12.67 16.19 9.87
CA ASN A 125 -13.83 15.89 9.01
C ASN A 125 -14.27 17.04 8.08
N ARG A 126 -13.65 18.22 8.15
CA ARG A 126 -14.01 19.36 7.29
C ARG A 126 -12.81 19.82 6.46
N PRO A 127 -12.92 19.92 5.12
CA PRO A 127 -11.83 20.45 4.32
C PRO A 127 -11.45 21.87 4.76
N ASN A 128 -10.17 22.09 5.07
CA ASN A 128 -9.64 23.39 5.48
C ASN A 128 -8.15 23.52 5.11
N GLU A 129 -7.54 24.66 5.42
CA GLU A 129 -6.13 24.92 5.09
C GLU A 129 -5.17 24.00 5.86
N LEU A 130 -5.44 23.74 7.14
CA LEU A 130 -4.58 22.98 8.03
C LEU A 130 -4.44 21.52 7.60
N ASN A 131 -5.55 20.90 7.17
CA ASN A 131 -5.58 19.54 6.63
C ASN A 131 -5.43 19.49 5.11
N ARG A 132 -5.21 20.62 4.42
CA ARG A 132 -5.10 20.72 2.94
C ARG A 132 -6.30 20.12 2.20
N GLY A 133 -7.46 20.21 2.85
CA GLY A 133 -8.71 19.64 2.41
C GLY A 133 -8.83 18.13 2.62
N ARG A 134 -7.82 17.45 3.17
CA ARG A 134 -7.82 16.01 3.45
C ARG A 134 -8.60 15.73 4.72
N THR A 135 -9.56 14.84 4.64
CA THR A 135 -10.46 14.52 5.77
C THR A 135 -10.64 13.02 5.91
N LEU A 136 -11.07 12.58 7.09
CA LEU A 136 -11.36 11.18 7.36
C LEU A 136 -12.49 10.69 6.44
N HIS A 137 -13.50 11.54 6.22
CA HIS A 137 -14.53 11.28 5.23
C HIS A 137 -13.97 11.09 3.82
N GLU A 138 -13.08 11.99 3.34
CA GLU A 138 -12.43 11.84 2.03
C GLU A 138 -11.62 10.55 1.93
N TYR A 139 -10.83 10.21 2.96
CA TYR A 139 -10.05 8.98 2.99
C TYR A 139 -10.93 7.75 2.79
N TRP A 140 -12.00 7.60 3.58
CA TRP A 140 -12.90 6.44 3.47
C TRP A 140 -13.64 6.40 2.13
N MET A 141 -14.03 7.55 1.60
CA MET A 141 -14.66 7.63 0.28
C MET A 141 -13.69 7.25 -0.84
N GLN A 142 -12.41 7.61 -0.76
CA GLN A 142 -11.41 7.22 -1.75
C GLN A 142 -11.06 5.74 -1.64
N ASP A 143 -10.80 5.25 -0.43
CA ASP A 143 -10.34 3.89 -0.20
C ASP A 143 -11.41 2.81 -0.49
N SER A 144 -12.68 3.22 -0.47
CA SER A 144 -13.83 2.35 -0.71
C SER A 144 -14.59 2.64 -2.00
N GLU A 145 -14.02 3.43 -2.92
CA GLU A 145 -14.69 3.86 -4.16
C GLU A 145 -16.09 4.48 -3.91
N GLY A 146 -16.21 5.24 -2.82
CA GLY A 146 -17.41 5.96 -2.42
C GLY A 146 -18.44 5.12 -1.66
N ARG A 147 -18.11 3.88 -1.29
CA ARG A 147 -19.02 3.01 -0.54
C ARG A 147 -19.20 3.49 0.90
N TYR A 148 -18.11 3.90 1.54
CA TYR A 148 -18.05 4.17 2.97
C TYR A 148 -17.68 5.63 3.19
N GLY A 149 -18.45 6.31 4.05
CA GLY A 149 -18.21 7.71 4.43
C GLY A 149 -18.25 7.90 5.95
N VAL A 150 -17.75 9.03 6.44
CA VAL A 150 -17.68 9.33 7.87
C VAL A 150 -18.37 10.65 8.22
N GLU A 151 -19.15 10.66 9.29
CA GLU A 151 -19.74 11.83 9.93
C GLU A 151 -19.26 11.89 11.39
N LEU A 152 -18.56 12.97 11.76
CA LEU A 152 -18.07 13.19 13.11
C LEU A 152 -18.89 14.24 13.86
N THR A 153 -19.40 13.89 15.03
CA THR A 153 -19.96 14.85 16.01
C THR A 153 -19.06 14.94 17.22
N ALA A 154 -18.69 16.15 17.64
CA ALA A 154 -17.76 16.33 18.75
C ALA A 154 -18.43 16.76 20.05
N PHE A 155 -17.86 16.28 21.16
CA PHE A 155 -18.32 16.48 22.53
C PHE A 155 -17.13 16.79 23.44
N GLY A 156 -17.34 17.57 24.51
CA GLY A 156 -16.29 17.97 25.45
C GLY A 156 -15.70 19.37 25.15
N PRO A 157 -14.54 19.73 25.75
CA PRO A 157 -13.69 18.86 26.57
C PRO A 157 -14.26 18.48 27.93
N TYR A 158 -14.25 17.19 28.26
CA TYR A 158 -14.57 16.67 29.58
C TYR A 158 -13.31 16.58 30.44
N LYS A 159 -13.38 17.13 31.66
CA LYS A 159 -12.29 17.07 32.63
C LYS A 159 -12.25 15.70 33.29
N MET A 160 -11.13 15.01 33.15
CA MET A 160 -10.90 13.69 33.74
C MET A 160 -10.67 13.79 35.27
N PRO A 161 -11.04 12.76 36.04
CA PRO A 161 -10.85 12.76 37.49
C PRO A 161 -9.39 12.48 37.92
N GLY A 162 -8.60 11.82 37.08
CA GLY A 162 -7.17 11.57 37.30
C GLY A 162 -6.27 12.47 36.48
N LYS A 163 -5.00 12.55 36.87
CA LYS A 163 -3.90 13.21 36.14
C LYS A 163 -3.57 12.48 34.84
N ALA A 164 -2.95 13.17 33.88
CA ALA A 164 -2.65 12.60 32.56
C ALA A 164 -1.84 11.28 32.65
N HIS A 165 -0.76 11.25 33.42
CA HIS A 165 0.08 10.05 33.56
C HIS A 165 -0.60 8.89 34.29
N GLU A 166 -1.68 9.13 35.05
CA GLU A 166 -2.46 8.04 35.66
C GLU A 166 -3.21 7.21 34.61
N TYR A 167 -3.44 7.77 33.41
CA TYR A 167 -4.03 7.08 32.26
C TYR A 167 -2.97 6.63 31.23
N GLY A 168 -1.82 7.32 31.14
CA GLY A 168 -0.76 6.97 30.20
C GLY A 168 0.16 5.86 30.68
N ILE A 169 0.53 5.85 31.97
CA ILE A 169 1.41 4.81 32.52
C ILE A 169 0.64 3.54 32.81
N ASP A 170 1.07 2.44 32.22
CA ASP A 170 0.48 1.11 32.40
C ASP A 170 1.54 -0.02 32.44
N GLY A 171 1.17 -1.22 32.01
CA GLY A 171 2.05 -2.39 31.94
C GLY A 171 3.23 -2.24 30.98
N PHE A 172 3.19 -1.31 30.02
CA PHE A 172 4.31 -1.01 29.12
C PHE A 172 5.42 -0.20 29.80
N ASN A 173 5.14 0.44 30.93
CA ASN A 173 6.06 1.36 31.61
C ASN A 173 6.33 0.90 33.06
N PRO A 174 6.92 -0.29 33.26
CA PRO A 174 7.07 -0.88 34.58
C PRO A 174 7.88 0.03 35.53
N GLY A 175 7.27 0.33 36.69
CA GLY A 175 7.87 1.16 37.73
C GLY A 175 7.90 2.66 37.43
N ALA A 176 7.19 3.14 36.41
CA ALA A 176 7.14 4.55 36.07
C ALA A 176 6.13 5.37 36.88
N CYS A 177 5.18 4.72 37.56
CA CYS A 177 4.12 5.42 38.27
C CYS A 177 4.68 6.25 39.45
N PRO A 178 4.42 7.58 39.50
CA PRO A 178 4.90 8.41 40.59
C PRO A 178 4.39 7.96 41.96
N ALA A 179 5.23 8.08 42.99
CA ALA A 179 4.85 7.73 44.35
C ALA A 179 3.64 8.56 44.82
N GLY A 180 2.62 7.88 45.34
CA GLY A 180 1.38 8.51 45.81
C GLY A 180 0.28 8.68 44.75
N ASP A 181 0.57 8.40 43.48
CA ASP A 181 -0.42 8.40 42.40
C ASP A 181 -0.90 6.98 42.06
N ARG A 182 -2.02 6.88 41.33
CA ARG A 182 -2.61 5.59 40.92
C ARG A 182 -2.70 5.50 39.40
N CYS A 183 -1.71 4.87 38.78
CA CYS A 183 -1.67 4.64 37.33
C CYS A 183 -2.47 3.40 36.89
N GLY A 184 -2.65 3.23 35.58
CA GLY A 184 -3.51 2.19 35.00
C GLY A 184 -5.00 2.49 35.11
N ARG A 185 -5.39 3.76 35.11
CA ARG A 185 -6.80 4.16 35.09
C ARG A 185 -7.43 3.88 33.73
N ASP A 186 -8.72 3.55 33.73
CA ASP A 186 -9.47 3.29 32.51
C ASP A 186 -10.06 4.58 31.93
N ILE A 187 -9.41 5.09 30.87
CA ILE A 187 -9.84 6.28 30.15
C ILE A 187 -11.21 6.12 29.48
N ARG A 188 -11.59 4.89 29.07
CA ARG A 188 -12.89 4.63 28.46
C ARG A 188 -13.98 4.70 29.52
N ALA A 189 -13.77 4.09 30.67
CA ALA A 189 -14.72 4.13 31.77
C ALA A 189 -14.99 5.57 32.23
N ASP A 190 -13.93 6.32 32.52
CA ASP A 190 -14.06 7.69 33.03
C ASP A 190 -14.54 8.67 31.94
N GLY A 191 -13.92 8.64 30.76
CA GLY A 191 -14.18 9.60 29.68
C GLY A 191 -15.52 9.39 28.99
N LEU A 192 -15.83 8.16 28.59
CA LEU A 192 -17.15 7.86 28.00
C LEU A 192 -18.26 7.91 29.04
N GLY A 193 -17.94 7.62 30.31
CA GLY A 193 -18.87 7.84 31.42
C GLY A 193 -19.24 9.32 31.59
N ALA A 194 -18.25 10.23 31.54
CA ALA A 194 -18.50 11.67 31.59
C ALA A 194 -19.35 12.15 30.40
N TRP A 195 -19.03 11.69 29.19
CA TRP A 195 -19.82 11.99 28.00
C TRP A 195 -21.27 11.51 28.11
N ARG A 196 -21.51 10.25 28.47
CA ARG A 196 -22.86 9.68 28.62
C ARG A 196 -23.69 10.38 29.68
N ARG A 197 -23.08 10.82 30.80
CA ARG A 197 -23.76 11.64 31.81
C ARG A 197 -24.18 13.00 31.27
N ALA A 198 -23.38 13.60 30.38
CA ALA A 198 -23.65 14.91 29.82
C ALA A 198 -24.74 14.89 28.74
N VAL A 199 -24.73 13.89 27.85
CA VAL A 199 -25.65 13.84 26.69
C VAL A 199 -26.85 12.91 26.90
N GLY A 200 -26.77 12.02 27.88
CA GLY A 200 -27.74 10.95 28.12
C GLY A 200 -27.52 9.72 27.24
N GLU A 201 -27.91 8.56 27.77
CA GLU A 201 -27.74 7.26 27.10
C GLU A 201 -28.44 7.18 25.73
N ALA A 202 -29.61 7.81 25.58
CA ALA A 202 -30.35 7.81 24.33
C ALA A 202 -29.61 8.54 23.20
N GLU A 203 -28.91 9.62 23.52
CA GLU A 203 -28.08 10.35 22.55
C GLU A 203 -26.82 9.55 22.22
N ALA A 204 -26.13 9.03 23.25
CA ALA A 204 -24.91 8.27 23.06
C ALA A 204 -25.10 7.04 22.16
N ARG A 205 -26.26 6.36 22.23
CA ARG A 205 -26.60 5.20 21.38
C ARG A 205 -26.82 5.53 19.89
N LYS A 206 -26.86 6.80 19.50
CA LYS A 206 -26.97 7.20 18.07
C LYS A 206 -25.65 7.02 17.30
N TYR A 207 -24.55 6.83 18.01
CA TYR A 207 -23.22 6.69 17.44
C TYR A 207 -22.78 5.22 17.44
N GLU A 208 -22.20 4.79 16.32
CA GLU A 208 -21.76 3.40 16.12
C GLU A 208 -20.40 3.15 16.78
N MET A 209 -19.62 4.22 16.96
CA MET A 209 -18.30 4.20 17.58
C MET A 209 -18.03 5.55 18.27
N SER A 210 -17.16 5.54 19.28
CA SER A 210 -16.63 6.75 19.92
C SER A 210 -15.11 6.82 19.73
N PHE A 211 -14.63 7.92 19.15
CA PHE A 211 -13.22 8.31 19.20
C PHE A 211 -13.00 9.14 20.45
N ILE A 212 -12.12 8.68 21.33
CA ILE A 212 -11.62 9.46 22.46
C ILE A 212 -10.38 10.21 21.99
N LEU A 213 -10.40 11.53 22.09
CA LEU A 213 -9.24 12.37 21.84
C LEU A 213 -8.79 13.00 23.17
N SER A 214 -7.66 12.56 23.69
CA SER A 214 -7.08 13.11 24.93
C SER A 214 -6.09 14.23 24.66
N ALA A 215 -6.01 15.17 25.60
CA ALA A 215 -4.99 16.22 25.64
C ALA A 215 -3.55 15.65 25.67
N GLY A 216 -2.63 16.28 24.94
CA GLY A 216 -1.20 15.93 24.87
C GLY A 216 -0.84 14.96 23.75
N GLN A 217 0.37 14.42 23.82
CA GLN A 217 0.94 13.49 22.83
C GLN A 217 0.55 12.03 23.11
N ASP A 218 0.80 11.17 22.13
CA ASP A 218 0.80 9.73 22.27
C ASP A 218 2.21 9.13 22.36
N GLU A 219 2.39 8.11 23.21
CA GLU A 219 3.70 7.49 23.50
C GLU A 219 4.36 6.96 22.22
N SER A 220 3.57 6.35 21.33
CA SER A 220 4.06 5.79 20.06
C SER A 220 4.73 6.84 19.17
N SER A 221 4.35 8.10 19.29
CA SER A 221 4.88 9.20 18.48
C SER A 221 6.05 9.95 19.13
N THR A 222 6.32 9.72 20.42
CA THR A 222 7.30 10.51 21.19
C THR A 222 8.48 9.72 21.74
N TRP A 223 8.35 8.40 21.89
CA TRP A 223 9.30 7.61 22.66
C TRP A 223 10.73 7.67 22.08
N GLN A 224 10.87 7.81 20.76
CA GLN A 224 12.18 7.77 20.11
C GLN A 224 12.81 9.17 20.08
N GLU A 225 12.00 10.13 19.67
CA GLU A 225 12.31 11.55 19.46
C GLU A 225 12.76 12.21 20.75
N PHE A 226 12.05 11.92 21.84
CA PHE A 226 12.32 12.47 23.17
C PHE A 226 12.96 11.44 24.10
N GLY A 227 13.62 10.45 23.51
CA GLY A 227 14.45 9.45 24.17
C GLY A 227 15.83 9.41 23.54
N GLN A 228 16.11 8.35 22.78
CA GLN A 228 17.42 8.04 22.22
C GLN A 228 17.91 9.05 21.15
N MET A 229 17.01 9.80 20.52
CA MET A 229 17.37 10.87 19.59
C MET A 229 17.84 12.13 20.31
N MET A 230 17.27 12.44 21.48
CA MET A 230 17.54 13.67 22.22
C MET A 230 18.62 13.49 23.30
N PHE A 231 18.66 12.32 23.95
CA PHE A 231 19.55 12.04 25.09
C PHE A 231 20.51 10.91 24.76
N LYS A 232 21.77 11.04 25.19
CA LYS A 232 22.83 10.05 24.92
C LYS A 232 22.60 8.75 25.71
N SER A 233 22.17 8.88 26.96
CA SER A 233 21.81 7.77 27.83
C SER A 233 20.59 8.12 28.69
N ARG A 234 20.01 7.11 29.35
CA ARG A 234 18.90 7.31 30.28
C ARG A 234 19.29 8.16 31.50
N GLU A 235 20.56 8.12 31.90
CA GLU A 235 21.13 8.96 32.97
C GLU A 235 21.24 10.44 32.58
N ASP A 236 21.30 10.74 31.28
CA ASP A 236 21.38 12.12 30.78
C ASP A 236 20.00 12.81 30.71
N VAL A 237 18.90 12.11 30.98
CA VAL A 237 17.55 12.67 30.89
C VAL A 237 17.33 13.68 32.04
N PRO A 238 17.18 14.99 31.74
CA PRO A 238 17.14 16.02 32.77
C PRO A 238 15.89 15.93 33.65
N ARG A 239 15.96 16.53 34.85
CA ARG A 239 14.83 16.56 35.80
C ARG A 239 13.52 17.06 35.21
N ALA A 240 13.56 18.03 34.29
CA ALA A 240 12.39 18.60 33.62
C ALA A 240 11.59 17.57 32.80
N TRP A 241 12.25 16.49 32.37
CA TRP A 241 11.67 15.37 31.61
C TRP A 241 11.20 14.22 32.51
N GLY A 242 11.29 14.38 33.84
CA GLY A 242 10.89 13.40 34.84
C GLY A 242 9.48 13.58 35.42
N PRO A 243 9.04 12.66 36.29
CA PRO A 243 7.75 12.71 36.97
C PRO A 243 7.62 13.94 37.88
N PRO A 244 6.39 14.41 38.16
CA PRO A 244 6.15 15.38 39.23
C PRO A 244 6.60 14.80 40.59
N GLY A 245 7.05 15.65 41.51
CA GLY A 245 7.42 15.22 42.89
C GLY A 245 8.77 14.49 43.05
N GLY A 246 9.38 14.01 41.96
CA GLY A 246 10.71 13.37 41.98
C GLY A 246 10.63 11.91 41.53
N GLY A 247 11.79 11.27 41.40
CA GLY A 247 11.91 9.91 40.90
C GLY A 247 12.71 9.81 39.61
N ARG A 248 12.62 8.65 38.97
CA ARG A 248 13.39 8.33 37.76
C ARG A 248 12.93 9.17 36.58
N THR A 249 13.86 9.86 35.90
CA THR A 249 13.56 10.72 34.76
C THR A 249 13.32 9.97 33.46
N TRP A 250 13.37 8.64 33.49
CA TRP A 250 13.21 7.74 32.35
C TRP A 250 12.35 6.52 32.70
N SER A 251 11.79 5.88 31.68
CA SER A 251 11.05 4.62 31.79
C SER A 251 11.19 3.78 30.53
N ALA A 252 11.03 2.46 30.66
CA ALA A 252 10.83 1.57 29.52
C ALA A 252 9.50 1.85 28.82
N THR A 253 9.41 1.38 27.58
CA THR A 253 8.20 1.38 26.74
C THR A 253 7.93 -0.02 26.22
N ARG A 254 6.88 -0.17 25.41
CA ARG A 254 6.64 -1.39 24.62
C ARG A 254 7.81 -1.80 23.71
N TYR A 255 8.65 -0.85 23.31
CA TYR A 255 9.66 -1.05 22.26
C TYR A 255 11.08 -1.11 22.79
N VAL A 256 11.40 -0.31 23.81
CA VAL A 256 12.78 -0.13 24.27
C VAL A 256 12.84 -0.04 25.78
N ASP A 257 14.00 -0.39 26.32
CA ASP A 257 14.24 -0.41 27.76
C ASP A 257 14.24 0.99 28.40
N TRP A 258 14.34 2.06 27.60
CA TRP A 258 14.25 3.42 28.11
C TRP A 258 13.86 4.47 27.05
N THR A 259 13.10 5.47 27.51
CA THR A 259 12.91 6.81 26.95
C THR A 259 12.74 7.80 28.11
N SER A 260 12.58 9.10 27.84
CA SER A 260 12.23 10.07 28.89
C SER A 260 10.89 9.73 29.55
N TRP A 261 10.75 10.02 30.85
CA TRP A 261 9.51 9.72 31.56
C TRP A 261 8.32 10.48 30.96
N LYS A 262 8.52 11.72 30.49
CA LYS A 262 7.45 12.48 29.81
C LYS A 262 6.92 11.78 28.56
N ALA A 263 7.79 11.17 27.75
CA ALA A 263 7.36 10.41 26.58
C ALA A 263 6.66 9.10 26.97
N ALA A 264 7.20 8.37 27.96
CA ALA A 264 6.59 7.14 28.47
C ALA A 264 5.26 7.35 29.21
N ALA A 265 5.04 8.53 29.78
CA ALA A 265 3.81 8.86 30.50
C ALA A 265 2.67 9.34 29.59
N ALA A 266 2.93 9.47 28.28
CA ALA A 266 1.92 9.79 27.28
C ALA A 266 0.97 8.61 27.05
N ILE A 267 -0.21 8.87 26.48
CA ILE A 267 -1.21 7.82 26.26
C ILE A 267 -0.80 6.91 25.09
N TRP A 268 -1.01 5.60 25.25
CA TRP A 268 -0.89 4.65 24.14
C TRP A 268 -2.20 4.53 23.33
N PRO A 269 -2.23 4.86 22.03
CA PRO A 269 -3.43 4.74 21.21
C PRO A 269 -3.84 3.28 21.00
N ASN A 270 -5.14 2.99 21.06
CA ASN A 270 -5.70 1.65 20.87
C ASN A 270 -7.21 1.66 20.64
N ALA A 271 -7.74 0.65 19.93
CA ALA A 271 -9.17 0.32 19.89
C ALA A 271 -9.55 -0.83 20.83
N GLY A 272 -10.82 -0.81 21.23
CA GLY A 272 -11.44 -1.89 21.99
C GLY A 272 -12.95 -1.70 22.08
N GLY A 273 -13.71 -2.76 21.79
CA GLY A 273 -15.17 -2.69 21.73
C GLY A 273 -15.64 -1.69 20.68
N THR A 274 -16.52 -0.76 21.07
CA THR A 274 -17.07 0.29 20.18
C THR A 274 -16.38 1.64 20.39
N SER A 275 -15.12 1.67 20.84
CA SER A 275 -14.37 2.92 20.98
C SER A 275 -12.87 2.78 20.75
N SER A 276 -12.22 3.89 20.41
CA SER A 276 -10.77 3.99 20.32
C SER A 276 -10.24 5.18 21.09
N THR A 277 -8.97 5.12 21.47
CA THR A 277 -8.27 6.18 22.19
C THR A 277 -7.15 6.72 21.32
N GLN A 278 -7.11 8.04 21.18
CA GLN A 278 -6.13 8.84 20.44
C GLN A 278 -5.68 10.04 21.29
N ALA A 279 -4.57 10.67 20.91
CA ALA A 279 -4.07 11.90 21.52
C ALA A 279 -4.07 13.08 20.51
N GLU A 280 -3.79 14.30 20.97
CA GLU A 280 -3.71 15.48 20.08
C GLU A 280 -2.64 15.36 18.99
N SER A 281 -1.61 14.52 19.18
CA SER A 281 -0.59 14.19 18.18
C SER A 281 -0.98 13.04 17.25
N SER A 282 -2.09 12.33 17.53
CA SER A 282 -2.50 11.22 16.69
C SER A 282 -3.09 11.75 15.39
N GLY A 283 -2.40 11.46 14.28
CA GLY A 283 -2.84 11.87 12.95
C GLY A 283 -4.13 11.21 12.48
N MET A 284 -4.74 11.76 11.43
CA MET A 284 -5.95 11.24 10.81
C MET A 284 -5.86 9.75 10.44
N ALA A 285 -4.66 9.28 10.09
CA ALA A 285 -4.40 7.88 9.76
C ALA A 285 -4.65 6.95 10.96
N THR A 286 -4.38 7.39 12.19
CA THR A 286 -4.71 6.62 13.41
C THR A 286 -6.22 6.47 13.53
N PHE A 287 -7.02 7.52 13.30
CA PHE A 287 -8.48 7.40 13.32
C PHE A 287 -9.02 6.49 12.22
N ALA A 288 -8.41 6.50 11.03
CA ALA A 288 -8.76 5.60 9.95
C ALA A 288 -8.49 4.13 10.31
N HIS A 289 -7.30 3.83 10.83
CA HIS A 289 -6.92 2.50 11.32
C HIS A 289 -7.91 1.96 12.35
N GLU A 290 -8.23 2.79 13.33
CA GLU A 290 -9.04 2.37 14.46
C GLU A 290 -10.52 2.18 14.05
N LEU A 291 -10.99 2.96 13.07
CA LEU A 291 -12.30 2.72 12.45
C LEU A 291 -12.34 1.41 11.66
N SER A 292 -11.23 0.97 11.08
CA SER A 292 -11.19 -0.32 10.38
C SER A 292 -11.53 -1.48 11.31
N HIS A 293 -11.11 -1.45 12.57
CA HIS A 293 -11.46 -2.49 13.54
C HIS A 293 -12.98 -2.63 13.77
N LEU A 294 -13.77 -1.56 13.59
CA LEU A 294 -15.24 -1.62 13.63
C LEU A 294 -15.82 -2.55 12.54
N LEU A 295 -15.06 -2.76 11.47
CA LEU A 295 -15.40 -3.66 10.36
C LEU A 295 -14.86 -5.08 10.56
N SER A 296 -14.40 -5.42 11.77
CA SER A 296 -13.94 -6.76 12.15
C SER A 296 -12.70 -7.22 11.37
N ILE A 297 -11.67 -6.38 11.37
CA ILE A 297 -10.32 -6.71 10.91
C ILE A 297 -9.31 -6.49 12.03
N GLY A 298 -8.36 -7.39 12.20
CA GLY A 298 -7.28 -7.28 13.20
C GLY A 298 -6.06 -6.48 12.74
N ASP A 299 -5.08 -6.36 13.63
CA ASP A 299 -3.77 -5.77 13.33
C ASP A 299 -2.83 -6.75 12.62
N ASN A 300 -2.05 -6.25 11.66
CA ASN A 300 -1.07 -7.04 10.92
C ASN A 300 0.32 -6.39 10.91
N TYR A 301 0.88 -6.20 12.10
CA TYR A 301 2.24 -5.71 12.28
C TYR A 301 3.01 -6.48 13.36
N ASN A 302 4.33 -6.35 13.31
CA ASN A 302 5.27 -6.86 14.31
C ASN A 302 5.64 -5.77 15.34
N ASN A 303 6.40 -6.17 16.36
CA ASN A 303 7.22 -5.26 17.14
C ASN A 303 8.58 -5.07 16.43
N PRO A 304 8.95 -3.86 15.98
CA PRO A 304 10.21 -3.62 15.28
C PRO A 304 11.46 -3.91 16.12
N TYR A 305 11.35 -3.93 17.44
CA TYR A 305 12.46 -4.18 18.38
C TYR A 305 12.24 -5.46 19.21
N GLY A 306 11.34 -6.35 18.76
CA GLY A 306 11.03 -7.58 19.48
C GLY A 306 12.22 -8.54 19.60
N THR A 307 12.20 -9.37 20.64
CA THR A 307 13.12 -10.50 20.83
C THR A 307 12.30 -11.80 20.92
N PRO A 308 12.39 -12.74 19.95
CA PRO A 308 13.22 -12.68 18.74
C PRO A 308 12.76 -11.61 17.75
N LEU A 309 13.72 -11.09 16.98
CA LEU A 309 13.46 -10.09 15.95
C LEU A 309 12.63 -10.73 14.82
N ARG A 310 11.63 -10.00 14.35
CA ARG A 310 10.77 -10.44 13.24
C ARG A 310 10.62 -9.30 12.26
N ARG A 311 10.74 -9.58 10.96
CA ARG A 311 10.61 -8.60 9.89
C ARG A 311 9.17 -8.09 9.77
N ALA A 312 9.00 -6.82 9.43
CA ALA A 312 7.70 -6.14 9.32
C ALA A 312 6.75 -6.83 8.33
N TYR A 313 5.54 -7.21 8.75
CA TYR A 313 4.64 -8.07 7.95
C TYR A 313 4.24 -7.48 6.60
N THR A 314 3.60 -6.31 6.64
CA THR A 314 3.13 -5.53 5.50
C THR A 314 3.63 -4.08 5.51
N GLY A 315 4.18 -3.62 6.64
CA GLY A 315 4.77 -2.29 6.76
C GLY A 315 3.85 -1.14 6.34
N ILE A 316 4.39 -0.18 5.57
CA ILE A 316 3.68 1.01 5.07
C ILE A 316 2.55 0.68 4.08
N TRP A 317 2.58 -0.52 3.49
CA TRP A 317 1.69 -0.90 2.39
C TRP A 317 0.25 -1.19 2.81
N SER A 318 -0.02 -1.38 4.12
CA SER A 318 -1.36 -1.62 4.65
C SER A 318 -1.71 -0.64 5.77
N MET A 319 -2.93 -0.10 5.71
CA MET A 319 -3.58 0.62 6.81
C MET A 319 -3.59 -0.20 8.12
N MET A 320 -3.72 -1.52 8.06
CA MET A 320 -3.70 -2.41 9.24
C MET A 320 -2.30 -2.71 9.77
N SER A 321 -1.29 -1.97 9.31
CA SER A 321 0.11 -2.09 9.73
C SER A 321 0.71 -0.72 10.06
N ARG A 322 1.73 -0.28 9.32
CA ARG A 322 2.39 1.03 9.49
C ARG A 322 2.02 2.00 8.38
N GLY A 323 1.02 1.64 7.56
CA GLY A 323 0.29 2.60 6.73
C GLY A 323 -0.30 3.76 7.53
N THR A 324 -0.48 3.57 8.84
CA THR A 324 -0.84 4.62 9.80
C THR A 324 0.22 5.70 10.00
N PHE A 325 1.48 5.46 9.61
CA PHE A 325 2.57 6.41 9.78
C PHE A 325 2.77 7.27 8.52
N ASN A 326 2.04 6.95 7.45
CA ASN A 326 2.11 7.61 6.15
C ASN A 326 1.80 9.12 6.25
N GLY A 327 2.51 9.91 5.45
CA GLY A 327 2.50 11.37 5.52
C GLY A 327 3.89 11.97 5.40
N PRO A 328 4.01 13.29 5.20
CA PRO A 328 5.29 13.93 4.97
C PRO A 328 6.14 13.94 6.25
N GLY A 329 7.44 13.67 6.10
CA GLY A 329 8.41 13.58 7.19
C GLY A 329 8.38 12.25 7.95
N GLY A 330 7.59 11.27 7.50
CA GLY A 330 7.63 9.90 8.02
C GLY A 330 7.34 9.79 9.53
N PRO A 331 7.86 8.73 10.21
CA PRO A 331 7.53 8.42 11.58
C PRO A 331 7.99 9.50 12.57
N HIS A 332 9.15 10.13 12.32
CA HIS A 332 9.80 11.11 13.21
C HIS A 332 9.12 12.49 13.31
N THR A 333 7.97 12.65 12.66
CA THR A 333 7.19 13.90 12.69
C THR A 333 5.79 13.75 13.27
N ARG A 334 5.46 12.54 13.77
CA ARG A 334 4.14 12.20 14.30
C ARG A 334 3.79 12.93 15.60
N TRP A 335 4.76 13.28 16.43
CA TRP A 335 4.55 13.95 17.74
C TRP A 335 3.98 15.37 17.67
N ARG A 336 3.88 15.98 16.49
CA ARG A 336 3.46 17.37 16.31
C ARG A 336 1.97 17.54 16.62
N ILE A 337 1.62 18.65 17.26
CA ILE A 337 0.23 19.05 17.52
C ILE A 337 -0.03 20.40 16.82
N PRO A 338 -0.96 20.48 15.86
CA PRO A 338 -1.78 19.40 15.31
C PRO A 338 -0.97 18.48 14.38
N PRO A 339 -1.42 17.24 14.16
CA PRO A 339 -0.67 16.21 13.47
C PRO A 339 -0.84 16.34 11.96
N THR A 340 0.00 17.18 11.38
CA THR A 340 -0.06 17.61 9.96
C THR A 340 1.12 17.12 9.12
N ALA A 341 1.83 16.10 9.63
CA ALA A 341 3.02 15.50 9.04
C ALA A 341 2.87 13.97 8.98
N GLY A 342 3.82 13.18 9.48
CA GLY A 342 3.66 11.73 9.64
C GLY A 342 2.33 11.37 10.32
N GLY A 343 1.61 10.41 9.75
CA GLY A 343 0.27 10.02 10.17
C GLY A 343 -0.87 10.97 9.78
N ALA A 344 -0.59 12.08 9.10
CA ALA A 344 -1.64 13.01 8.66
C ALA A 344 -2.52 12.45 7.53
N LEU A 345 -2.03 11.47 6.77
CA LEU A 345 -2.81 10.80 5.73
C LEU A 345 -2.32 9.36 5.58
N GLY A 346 -3.14 8.41 5.98
CA GLY A 346 -2.79 6.99 5.96
C GLY A 346 -2.63 6.42 4.54
N SER A 347 -1.87 5.34 4.37
CA SER A 347 -1.92 4.58 3.12
C SER A 347 -3.26 3.87 2.96
N LEU A 348 -3.58 3.40 1.76
CA LEU A 348 -4.82 2.66 1.53
C LEU A 348 -4.77 1.25 2.14
N HIS A 349 -5.94 0.67 2.37
CA HIS A 349 -6.05 -0.76 2.68
C HIS A 349 -5.52 -1.59 1.49
N THR A 350 -4.86 -2.73 1.78
CA THR A 350 -4.42 -3.67 0.73
C THR A 350 -5.62 -4.35 0.09
N LEU A 351 -5.43 -5.05 -1.05
CA LEU A 351 -6.50 -5.80 -1.70
C LEU A 351 -7.15 -6.81 -0.74
N ARG A 352 -6.34 -7.50 0.07
CA ARG A 352 -6.82 -8.43 1.11
C ARG A 352 -7.73 -7.73 2.11
N ASP A 353 -7.28 -6.61 2.63
CA ASP A 353 -8.01 -5.84 3.62
C ASP A 353 -9.32 -5.33 3.00
N LYS A 354 -9.26 -4.73 1.80
CA LYS A 354 -10.43 -4.26 1.05
C LYS A 354 -11.46 -5.36 0.81
N MET A 355 -11.05 -6.59 0.48
CA MET A 355 -11.97 -7.74 0.38
C MET A 355 -12.59 -8.09 1.74
N LYS A 356 -11.78 -8.19 2.80
CA LYS A 356 -12.23 -8.56 4.15
C LYS A 356 -13.29 -7.60 4.68
N ILE A 357 -13.06 -6.29 4.52
CA ILE A 357 -13.94 -5.23 5.05
C ILE A 357 -14.84 -4.59 3.99
N LYS A 358 -14.91 -5.19 2.80
CA LYS A 358 -15.83 -4.88 1.68
C LYS A 358 -15.68 -3.49 1.06
N LEU A 359 -14.47 -2.95 1.04
CA LEU A 359 -14.14 -1.67 0.41
C LEU A 359 -14.01 -1.76 -1.11
N VAL A 360 -13.73 -2.94 -1.66
CA VAL A 360 -13.64 -3.17 -3.11
C VAL A 360 -14.90 -3.85 -3.65
N GLY A 361 -15.22 -3.59 -4.91
CA GLY A 361 -16.25 -4.33 -5.64
C GLY A 361 -15.83 -5.75 -5.97
N GLU A 362 -16.74 -6.71 -5.83
CA GLU A 362 -16.51 -8.11 -6.18
C GLU A 362 -16.11 -8.27 -7.65
N GLN A 363 -16.67 -7.44 -8.53
CA GLN A 363 -16.36 -7.40 -9.96
C GLN A 363 -14.94 -6.91 -10.27
N ASN A 364 -14.26 -6.24 -9.34
CA ASN A 364 -12.93 -5.67 -9.53
C ASN A 364 -11.82 -6.56 -8.96
N VAL A 365 -12.14 -7.77 -8.51
CA VAL A 365 -11.18 -8.75 -7.99
C VAL A 365 -11.25 -10.02 -8.81
N LEU A 366 -10.16 -10.35 -9.51
CA LEU A 366 -10.07 -11.62 -10.25
C LEU A 366 -9.71 -12.76 -9.30
N ARG A 367 -10.60 -13.75 -9.15
CA ARG A 367 -10.42 -14.92 -8.28
C ARG A 367 -9.93 -16.13 -9.03
N LEU A 368 -8.78 -16.63 -8.60
CA LEU A 368 -8.14 -17.80 -9.18
C LEU A 368 -8.01 -18.91 -8.13
N SER A 369 -7.94 -20.16 -8.59
CA SER A 369 -7.46 -21.29 -7.78
C SER A 369 -6.08 -21.67 -8.28
N ARG A 370 -5.12 -21.81 -7.36
CA ARG A 370 -3.80 -22.35 -7.65
C ARG A 370 -3.89 -23.74 -8.27
N GLU A 371 -4.78 -24.57 -7.74
CA GLU A 371 -4.98 -25.95 -8.20
C GLU A 371 -5.52 -25.99 -9.63
N ALA A 372 -6.38 -25.06 -10.01
CA ALA A 372 -6.90 -24.97 -11.37
C ALA A 372 -5.86 -24.51 -12.41
N LEU A 373 -4.81 -23.76 -12.00
CA LEU A 373 -3.82 -23.20 -12.92
C LEU A 373 -3.01 -24.28 -13.69
N ALA A 374 -2.81 -25.47 -13.11
CA ALA A 374 -2.11 -26.56 -13.82
C ALA A 374 -2.91 -27.05 -15.03
N ASP A 375 -4.24 -27.03 -14.90
CA ASP A 375 -5.19 -27.53 -15.89
C ASP A 375 -5.72 -26.45 -16.82
N SER A 376 -5.70 -25.17 -16.41
CA SER A 376 -6.14 -24.04 -17.24
C SER A 376 -5.01 -23.37 -18.01
N GLY A 377 -3.81 -23.31 -17.42
CA GLY A 377 -2.64 -22.64 -17.97
C GLY A 377 -2.38 -21.26 -17.34
N ILE A 378 -1.59 -20.45 -18.03
CA ILE A 378 -1.18 -19.12 -17.56
C ILE A 378 -2.33 -18.13 -17.67
N VAL A 379 -2.54 -17.36 -16.59
CA VAL A 379 -3.49 -16.25 -16.53
C VAL A 379 -2.74 -14.95 -16.72
N VAL A 380 -3.19 -14.11 -17.64
CA VAL A 380 -2.69 -12.75 -17.89
C VAL A 380 -3.79 -11.74 -17.61
N ALA A 381 -3.51 -10.73 -16.79
CA ALA A 381 -4.48 -9.71 -16.40
C ALA A 381 -3.85 -8.32 -16.32
N GLU A 382 -4.66 -7.30 -16.57
CA GLU A 382 -4.29 -5.90 -16.35
C GLU A 382 -4.89 -5.42 -15.02
N VAL A 383 -4.04 -4.85 -14.16
CA VAL A 383 -4.41 -4.38 -12.81
C VAL A 383 -4.21 -2.88 -12.73
N THR A 384 -5.26 -2.16 -12.34
CA THR A 384 -5.20 -0.71 -12.10
C THR A 384 -4.72 -0.44 -10.68
N ALA A 385 -3.91 0.62 -10.50
CA ALA A 385 -3.43 1.03 -9.19
C ALA A 385 -4.57 1.19 -8.17
N ARG A 386 -4.41 0.66 -6.95
CA ARG A 386 -5.49 0.51 -5.95
C ARG A 386 -6.15 1.80 -5.46
N ALA A 387 -5.50 2.94 -5.70
CA ALA A 387 -6.01 4.27 -5.40
C ALA A 387 -6.90 4.84 -6.51
N ILE A 388 -6.85 4.26 -7.71
CA ILE A 388 -7.60 4.69 -8.88
C ILE A 388 -8.78 3.73 -9.06
N PRO A 389 -10.03 4.23 -9.13
CA PRO A 389 -11.18 3.39 -9.38
C PRO A 389 -11.00 2.58 -10.67
N ALA A 390 -11.08 1.25 -10.57
CA ALA A 390 -10.91 0.38 -11.74
C ALA A 390 -12.10 0.43 -12.71
N GLY A 391 -13.22 1.03 -12.29
CA GLY A 391 -14.43 1.15 -13.10
C GLY A 391 -15.23 -0.16 -13.18
N PRO A 392 -16.23 -0.25 -14.07
CA PRO A 392 -17.14 -1.39 -14.11
C PRO A 392 -16.51 -2.68 -14.67
N THR A 393 -15.41 -2.58 -15.42
CA THR A 393 -14.79 -3.71 -16.13
C THR A 393 -13.31 -3.91 -15.80
N GLY A 394 -12.68 -2.99 -15.08
CA GLY A 394 -11.26 -3.09 -14.71
C GLY A 394 -11.06 -3.90 -13.43
N LEU A 395 -9.80 -4.26 -13.16
CA LEU A 395 -9.41 -4.97 -11.95
C LEU A 395 -8.58 -4.07 -11.03
N THR A 396 -8.86 -4.14 -9.74
CA THR A 396 -8.03 -3.60 -8.65
C THR A 396 -6.93 -4.61 -8.26
N GLY A 397 -7.15 -5.91 -8.50
CA GLY A 397 -6.13 -6.92 -8.28
C GLY A 397 -6.63 -8.36 -8.43
N LEU A 398 -5.74 -9.31 -8.12
CA LEU A 398 -5.98 -10.75 -8.21
C LEU A 398 -5.94 -11.38 -6.81
N ASN A 399 -6.81 -12.36 -6.55
CA ASN A 399 -6.74 -13.24 -5.38
C ASN A 399 -6.62 -14.70 -5.83
N ILE A 400 -5.49 -15.34 -5.52
CA ILE A 400 -5.17 -16.71 -5.90
C ILE A 400 -5.29 -17.62 -4.68
N ALA A 401 -6.40 -18.35 -4.58
CA ALA A 401 -6.67 -19.26 -3.47
C ALA A 401 -5.79 -20.52 -3.54
N LEU A 402 -5.37 -20.98 -2.36
CA LEU A 402 -4.64 -22.22 -2.11
C LEU A 402 -5.56 -23.14 -1.32
N ASN A 403 -5.68 -24.41 -1.72
CA ASN A 403 -6.29 -25.41 -0.84
C ASN A 403 -5.45 -25.63 0.42
N ARG A 404 -4.12 -25.49 0.28
CA ARG A 404 -3.13 -25.59 1.37
C ARG A 404 -1.85 -24.85 0.98
N ASP A 405 -1.26 -24.16 1.95
CA ASP A 405 0.12 -23.67 1.86
C ASP A 405 1.11 -24.83 2.06
N ASN A 406 1.94 -25.03 1.05
CA ASN A 406 2.92 -26.11 1.00
C ASN A 406 4.34 -25.66 1.37
N ALA A 407 4.51 -24.40 1.80
CA ALA A 407 5.79 -23.93 2.31
C ALA A 407 6.28 -24.79 3.49
N PRO A 408 7.59 -25.12 3.54
CA PRO A 408 8.15 -25.81 4.70
C PRO A 408 8.04 -24.91 5.94
N SER A 409 7.93 -25.53 7.12
CA SER A 409 7.99 -24.80 8.38
C SER A 409 9.34 -24.09 8.55
N CYS A 410 9.31 -22.87 9.07
CA CYS A 410 10.49 -22.11 9.48
C CYS A 410 10.42 -21.74 10.97
N SER A 411 11.54 -21.29 11.56
CA SER A 411 11.60 -20.85 12.95
C SER A 411 11.78 -19.33 13.03
N ILE A 412 10.83 -18.65 13.67
CA ILE A 412 10.89 -17.20 13.95
C ILE A 412 12.07 -16.87 14.88
N ALA A 413 12.51 -17.82 15.72
CA ALA A 413 13.67 -17.61 16.59
C ALA A 413 15.01 -17.63 15.82
N ALA A 414 15.05 -18.25 14.63
CA ALA A 414 16.27 -18.42 13.85
C ALA A 414 16.33 -17.49 12.61
N ASP A 415 15.18 -17.13 12.03
CA ASP A 415 15.11 -16.27 10.86
C ASP A 415 14.04 -15.17 11.03
N PRO A 416 14.43 -13.88 11.08
CA PRO A 416 13.46 -12.78 11.16
C PRO A 416 12.51 -12.74 9.96
N ARG A 417 12.86 -13.35 8.82
CA ARG A 417 12.03 -13.44 7.62
C ARG A 417 11.06 -14.63 7.63
N CYS A 418 11.00 -15.40 8.72
CA CYS A 418 10.04 -16.48 8.85
C CYS A 418 8.60 -15.96 8.90
N ASP A 419 7.84 -16.20 7.83
CA ASP A 419 6.44 -15.80 7.68
C ASP A 419 5.48 -16.64 8.53
N GLY A 420 5.92 -17.81 8.98
CA GLY A 420 5.16 -18.76 9.81
C GLY A 420 4.18 -19.64 9.04
N GLY A 421 4.09 -19.49 7.70
CA GLY A 421 3.24 -20.28 6.83
C GLY A 421 1.73 -20.26 7.16
N GLY A 422 1.02 -21.23 6.58
CA GLY A 422 -0.41 -21.41 6.78
C GLY A 422 -1.26 -20.39 6.03
N PHE A 423 -0.76 -19.89 4.90
CA PHE A 423 -1.49 -18.95 4.06
C PHE A 423 -2.61 -19.63 3.27
N ASN A 424 -3.65 -18.86 2.94
CA ASN A 424 -4.79 -19.31 2.16
C ASN A 424 -4.77 -18.78 0.73
N ASN A 425 -4.08 -17.67 0.48
CA ASN A 425 -4.06 -17.06 -0.85
C ASN A 425 -2.74 -16.32 -1.11
N TYR A 426 -2.55 -15.93 -2.38
CA TYR A 426 -1.73 -14.79 -2.75
C TYR A 426 -2.64 -13.67 -3.25
N THR A 427 -2.28 -12.42 -2.98
CA THR A 427 -2.88 -11.24 -3.61
C THR A 427 -1.86 -10.49 -4.44
N VAL A 428 -2.26 -10.03 -5.63
CA VAL A 428 -1.48 -9.15 -6.52
C VAL A 428 -2.24 -7.84 -6.66
N GLU A 429 -1.62 -6.73 -6.32
CA GLU A 429 -2.19 -5.37 -6.47
C GLU A 429 -1.12 -4.38 -6.96
N VAL A 430 -1.54 -3.19 -7.39
CA VAL A 430 -0.66 -2.15 -7.93
C VAL A 430 -0.68 -0.91 -7.04
N ILE A 431 0.51 -0.36 -6.76
CA ILE A 431 0.68 0.91 -6.07
C ILE A 431 1.07 2.00 -7.08
N GLY A 432 0.31 3.09 -7.12
CA GLY A 432 0.52 4.18 -8.09
C GLY A 432 1.10 5.47 -7.50
N ARG A 433 1.31 5.55 -6.19
CA ARG A 433 1.70 6.78 -5.45
C ARG A 433 0.82 8.00 -5.74
N VAL A 434 -0.49 7.81 -5.73
CA VAL A 434 -1.50 8.89 -5.86
C VAL A 434 -2.51 8.82 -4.71
N GLY A 435 -3.15 9.94 -4.42
CA GLY A 435 -4.10 10.05 -3.32
C GLY A 435 -3.43 9.77 -1.98
N PRO A 436 -4.05 8.97 -1.10
CA PRO A 436 -3.45 8.61 0.18
C PRO A 436 -2.12 7.85 0.03
N ASP A 437 -1.94 7.08 -1.04
CA ASP A 437 -0.68 6.37 -1.30
C ASP A 437 0.45 7.29 -1.81
N SER A 438 0.27 8.60 -1.99
CA SER A 438 1.36 9.48 -2.44
C SER A 438 2.61 9.46 -1.55
N PHE A 439 2.42 9.20 -0.26
CA PHE A 439 3.52 9.11 0.71
C PHE A 439 4.05 7.69 0.95
N THR A 440 3.56 6.68 0.20
CA THR A 440 4.21 5.37 0.20
C THR A 440 5.55 5.46 -0.55
N PRO A 441 6.56 4.64 -0.20
CA PRO A 441 7.94 4.84 -0.68
C PRO A 441 8.10 4.61 -2.18
N ASP A 442 7.30 3.72 -2.78
CA ASP A 442 7.50 3.26 -4.16
C ASP A 442 6.17 3.04 -4.91
N SER A 443 6.24 2.90 -6.24
CA SER A 443 5.14 2.53 -7.13
C SER A 443 5.49 1.29 -7.94
N GLY A 444 4.62 0.29 -8.00
CA GLY A 444 4.92 -1.00 -8.63
C GLY A 444 3.87 -2.05 -8.29
N VAL A 445 4.22 -3.33 -8.46
CA VAL A 445 3.35 -4.46 -8.12
C VAL A 445 3.64 -4.95 -6.71
N LEU A 446 2.64 -4.91 -5.84
CA LEU A 446 2.69 -5.50 -4.51
C LEU A 446 2.15 -6.93 -4.55
N LEU A 447 3.01 -7.90 -4.23
CA LEU A 447 2.64 -9.30 -4.07
C LEU A 447 2.63 -9.66 -2.58
N SER A 448 1.59 -10.34 -2.11
CA SER A 448 1.49 -10.77 -0.71
C SER A 448 0.93 -12.17 -0.57
N LYS A 449 1.42 -12.93 0.41
CA LYS A 449 0.73 -14.11 0.94
C LYS A 449 -0.33 -13.67 1.94
N THR A 450 -1.51 -14.29 1.94
CA THR A 450 -2.64 -13.85 2.77
C THR A 450 -3.41 -14.99 3.43
N LYS A 451 -3.96 -14.72 4.60
CA LYS A 451 -4.90 -15.59 5.33
C LYS A 451 -6.29 -14.98 5.32
N ASN A 452 -7.31 -15.83 5.29
CA ASN A 452 -8.72 -15.41 5.36
C ASN A 452 -9.10 -14.94 6.77
N ALA A 453 -8.54 -15.60 7.78
CA ALA A 453 -8.69 -15.21 9.19
C ALA A 453 -7.58 -14.24 9.62
N ASP A 454 -7.87 -13.41 10.62
CA ASP A 454 -6.93 -12.42 11.15
C ASP A 454 -5.97 -13.05 12.18
N SER A 455 -5.28 -14.12 11.74
CA SER A 455 -4.24 -14.80 12.52
C SER A 455 -2.87 -14.25 12.14
N ALA A 456 -2.42 -13.23 12.87
CA ALA A 456 -1.20 -12.48 12.55
C ALA A 456 0.08 -13.37 12.52
N PRO A 457 0.94 -13.24 11.49
CA PRO A 457 0.74 -12.43 10.29
C PRO A 457 -0.35 -13.06 9.41
N PHE A 458 -1.38 -12.28 9.10
CA PHE A 458 -2.44 -12.66 8.16
C PHE A 458 -2.21 -12.09 6.77
N GLN A 459 -1.23 -11.20 6.62
CA GLN A 459 -0.69 -10.81 5.32
C GLN A 459 0.83 -10.65 5.44
N TRP A 460 1.56 -11.16 4.46
CA TRP A 460 3.02 -11.09 4.41
C TRP A 460 3.45 -10.66 3.00
N VAL A 461 4.10 -9.50 2.91
CA VAL A 461 4.62 -8.98 1.63
C VAL A 461 5.77 -9.84 1.15
N VAL A 462 5.71 -10.24 -0.12
CA VAL A 462 6.84 -10.81 -0.85
C VAL A 462 7.76 -9.65 -1.21
N ASP A 463 9.03 -9.77 -0.84
CA ASP A 463 10.01 -8.71 -0.89
C ASP A 463 10.97 -8.93 -2.05
N ALA A 464 11.07 -7.96 -2.96
CA ALA A 464 12.02 -7.99 -4.07
C ALA A 464 13.48 -7.83 -3.59
N HIS A 465 13.70 -7.19 -2.44
CA HIS A 465 15.01 -6.97 -1.82
C HIS A 465 14.99 -7.43 -0.35
N PRO A 466 14.97 -8.75 -0.08
CA PRO A 466 14.80 -9.29 1.27
C PRO A 466 15.99 -9.08 2.22
N GLU A 467 17.10 -8.54 1.72
CA GLU A 467 18.25 -8.10 2.53
C GLU A 467 17.90 -6.95 3.49
N ASP A 468 18.83 -6.62 4.38
CA ASP A 468 18.70 -5.41 5.19
C ASP A 468 18.94 -4.18 4.31
N ILE A 469 17.95 -3.30 4.20
CA ILE A 469 18.04 -2.05 3.43
C ILE A 469 19.11 -1.10 3.99
N ASN A 470 19.63 -1.38 5.19
CA ASN A 470 20.78 -0.70 5.79
C ASN A 470 20.58 0.81 5.98
N MET A 471 19.31 1.23 6.11
CA MET A 471 18.89 2.62 6.21
C MET A 471 19.20 3.21 7.59
N ILE A 472 19.75 4.44 7.60
CA ILE A 472 19.89 5.24 8.81
C ILE A 472 18.50 5.72 9.24
N ASP A 473 18.15 5.44 10.49
CA ASP A 473 16.94 5.92 11.14
C ASP A 473 17.14 7.35 11.66
N PHE A 474 18.21 7.56 12.44
CA PHE A 474 18.59 8.86 12.98
C PHE A 474 20.07 8.86 13.40
N TYR A 475 20.59 10.05 13.72
CA TYR A 475 21.90 10.21 14.37
C TYR A 475 21.70 10.44 15.86
N ARG A 476 22.39 9.65 16.69
CA ARG A 476 22.41 9.86 18.14
C ARG A 476 23.02 11.23 18.50
N PRO A 477 22.81 11.73 19.74
CA PRO A 477 23.44 12.98 20.19
C PRO A 477 24.96 13.03 20.10
N ASP A 478 25.64 11.87 20.07
CA ASP A 478 27.09 11.78 19.86
C ASP A 478 27.52 11.68 18.39
N GLY A 479 26.58 11.77 17.45
CA GLY A 479 26.81 11.67 16.01
C GLY A 479 26.85 10.24 15.47
N THR A 480 26.70 9.21 16.30
CA THR A 480 26.68 7.81 15.84
C THR A 480 25.40 7.54 15.04
N PRO A 481 25.48 6.99 13.81
CA PRO A 481 24.29 6.61 13.06
C PRO A 481 23.59 5.42 13.73
N GLN A 482 22.29 5.55 13.98
CA GLN A 482 21.42 4.43 14.32
C GLN A 482 20.70 3.98 13.07
N LYS A 483 20.83 2.69 12.72
CA LYS A 483 20.09 2.09 11.60
C LYS A 483 18.74 1.59 12.05
N ILE A 484 17.78 1.52 11.12
CA ILE A 484 16.53 0.80 11.38
C ILE A 484 16.83 -0.69 11.61
N THR A 485 15.98 -1.38 12.37
CA THR A 485 16.10 -2.84 12.53
C THR A 485 15.46 -3.56 11.34
N MET A 486 15.70 -4.87 11.18
CA MET A 486 14.93 -5.71 10.24
C MET A 486 13.42 -5.69 10.52
N GLY A 487 13.01 -5.34 11.75
CA GLY A 487 11.62 -5.26 12.15
C GLY A 487 10.94 -3.94 11.78
N ASP A 488 11.68 -2.91 11.38
CA ASP A 488 11.11 -1.64 10.95
C ASP A 488 10.33 -1.79 9.63
N TYR A 489 9.25 -1.02 9.48
CA TYR A 489 8.41 -1.10 8.29
C TYR A 489 9.10 -0.58 7.02
N ARG A 490 10.09 0.31 7.17
CA ARG A 490 10.88 0.88 6.07
C ARG A 490 11.81 -0.13 5.43
N GLN A 491 12.00 -1.32 6.03
CA GLN A 491 12.64 -2.46 5.38
C GLN A 491 11.89 -2.95 4.14
N LEU A 492 10.61 -2.57 3.98
CA LEU A 492 9.82 -2.90 2.78
C LEU A 492 9.74 -1.74 1.78
N SER A 493 10.61 -0.74 1.88
CA SER A 493 10.47 0.48 1.05
C SER A 493 10.71 0.22 -0.44
N ASP A 494 11.51 -0.80 -0.75
CA ASP A 494 11.91 -1.26 -2.08
C ASP A 494 11.30 -2.64 -2.42
N ALA A 495 10.33 -3.11 -1.65
CA ALA A 495 9.78 -4.45 -1.78
C ALA A 495 8.93 -4.70 -3.07
N LEU A 496 8.53 -3.65 -3.79
CA LEU A 496 7.64 -3.78 -4.94
C LEU A 496 8.38 -4.42 -6.13
N LEU A 497 7.64 -5.19 -6.94
CA LEU A 497 8.12 -5.74 -8.19
C LEU A 497 7.89 -4.75 -9.34
N HIS A 498 8.80 -4.71 -10.31
CA HIS A 498 8.79 -3.75 -11.42
C HIS A 498 8.91 -4.43 -12.78
N ALA A 499 8.38 -3.80 -13.82
CA ALA A 499 8.46 -4.34 -15.18
C ALA A 499 9.84 -4.12 -15.82
N GLY A 500 10.28 -5.09 -16.62
CA GLY A 500 11.47 -4.95 -17.46
C GLY A 500 12.81 -5.16 -16.73
N THR A 501 13.90 -4.99 -17.48
CA THR A 501 15.26 -5.24 -16.97
C THR A 501 15.90 -3.97 -16.44
N ARG A 502 16.83 -4.15 -15.49
CA ARG A 502 17.61 -3.05 -14.90
C ARG A 502 16.73 -2.00 -14.20
N SER A 503 15.53 -2.41 -13.77
CA SER A 503 14.66 -1.62 -12.91
C SER A 503 15.25 -1.41 -11.52
N ASN A 504 16.32 -2.13 -11.16
CA ASN A 504 16.80 -2.26 -9.78
C ASN A 504 15.78 -2.98 -8.86
N SER A 505 14.92 -3.81 -9.44
CA SER A 505 13.95 -4.68 -8.77
C SER A 505 13.77 -5.96 -9.59
N GLU A 506 13.12 -6.95 -9.01
CA GLU A 506 12.68 -8.16 -9.71
C GLU A 506 11.41 -7.91 -10.53
N TYR A 507 11.29 -8.63 -11.66
CA TYR A 507 10.11 -8.63 -12.54
C TYR A 507 9.34 -9.97 -12.49
N GLU A 508 9.83 -10.94 -11.73
CA GLU A 508 9.19 -12.25 -11.55
C GLU A 508 9.41 -12.77 -10.13
N TYR A 509 8.50 -13.63 -9.66
CA TYR A 509 8.63 -14.31 -8.37
C TYR A 509 8.21 -15.77 -8.47
N VAL A 510 9.03 -16.67 -7.94
CA VAL A 510 8.78 -18.12 -7.95
C VAL A 510 8.61 -18.64 -6.53
N ASP A 511 7.43 -19.17 -6.22
CA ASP A 511 7.23 -20.00 -5.04
C ASP A 511 7.23 -21.48 -5.44
N LYS A 512 8.40 -22.13 -5.30
CA LYS A 512 8.58 -23.55 -5.64
C LYS A 512 7.76 -24.49 -4.76
N SER A 513 7.47 -24.10 -3.52
CA SER A 513 6.73 -24.92 -2.58
C SER A 513 5.26 -24.91 -2.94
N ASN A 514 4.73 -23.73 -3.25
CA ASN A 514 3.34 -23.54 -3.67
C ASN A 514 3.12 -23.74 -5.17
N LYS A 515 4.17 -24.01 -5.95
CA LYS A 515 4.08 -24.32 -7.39
C LYS A 515 3.52 -23.17 -8.21
N LEU A 516 3.87 -21.94 -7.84
CA LEU A 516 3.42 -20.72 -8.51
C LEU A 516 4.60 -19.94 -9.07
N HIS A 517 4.38 -19.32 -10.23
CA HIS A 517 5.29 -18.34 -10.82
C HIS A 517 4.48 -17.12 -11.24
N PHE A 518 4.87 -15.96 -10.70
CA PHE A 518 4.27 -14.65 -10.97
C PHE A 518 5.19 -13.81 -11.86
N TYR A 519 4.60 -13.01 -12.73
CA TYR A 519 5.30 -12.14 -13.67
C TYR A 519 4.73 -10.73 -13.65
N VAL A 520 5.61 -9.74 -13.67
CA VAL A 520 5.30 -8.34 -13.96
C VAL A 520 5.70 -8.09 -15.41
N LEU A 521 4.70 -8.09 -16.30
CA LEU A 521 4.92 -8.15 -17.74
C LEU A 521 5.22 -6.78 -18.34
N ASP A 522 4.45 -5.78 -17.94
CA ASP A 522 4.52 -4.43 -18.51
C ASP A 522 3.88 -3.41 -17.58
N VAL A 523 4.21 -2.13 -17.80
CA VAL A 523 3.61 -0.98 -17.12
C VAL A 523 3.01 -0.03 -18.15
N GLN A 524 1.77 0.39 -17.90
CA GLN A 524 1.09 1.40 -18.68
C GLN A 524 0.88 2.65 -17.83
N ARG A 525 1.41 3.77 -18.30
CA ARG A 525 1.20 5.10 -17.69
C ARG A 525 0.44 5.95 -18.70
N ALA A 526 -0.84 6.17 -18.45
CA ALA A 526 -1.67 7.02 -19.31
C ALA A 526 -1.31 8.50 -19.09
N ALA A 527 -1.60 9.33 -20.10
CA ALA A 527 -1.30 10.76 -20.06
C ALA A 527 -2.04 11.51 -18.92
N ASP A 528 -3.17 10.95 -18.46
CA ASP A 528 -3.92 11.49 -17.32
C ASP A 528 -3.31 11.14 -15.95
N GLY A 529 -2.25 10.32 -15.92
CA GLY A 529 -1.58 9.84 -14.71
C GLY A 529 -2.04 8.46 -14.23
N THR A 530 -2.99 7.81 -14.92
CA THR A 530 -3.43 6.45 -14.58
C THR A 530 -2.30 5.45 -14.77
N VAL A 531 -2.07 4.62 -13.76
CA VAL A 531 -1.06 3.55 -13.80
C VAL A 531 -1.75 2.19 -13.77
N ARG A 532 -1.36 1.32 -14.70
CA ARG A 532 -1.78 -0.09 -14.76
C ARG A 532 -0.58 -0.98 -15.01
N TYR A 533 -0.62 -2.20 -14.51
CA TYR A 533 0.37 -3.23 -14.82
C TYR A 533 -0.29 -4.42 -15.49
N ALA A 534 0.36 -4.96 -16.51
CA ALA A 534 0.07 -6.30 -16.99
C ALA A 534 0.84 -7.28 -16.10
N VAL A 535 0.13 -8.23 -15.50
CA VAL A 535 0.69 -9.27 -14.64
C VAL A 535 0.27 -10.64 -15.14
N ALA A 536 1.06 -11.66 -14.81
CA ALA A 536 0.65 -13.04 -15.05
C ALA A 536 0.98 -13.97 -13.89
N VAL A 537 0.22 -15.06 -13.80
CA VAL A 537 0.47 -16.14 -12.86
C VAL A 537 0.23 -17.49 -13.53
N ARG A 538 1.12 -18.45 -13.28
CA ARG A 538 0.98 -19.83 -13.75
C ARG A 538 1.33 -20.84 -12.68
N SER A 539 0.91 -22.08 -12.92
CA SER A 539 1.40 -23.24 -12.20
C SER A 539 2.81 -23.65 -12.67
N LEU A 540 3.58 -24.26 -11.77
CA LEU A 540 4.81 -25.00 -12.10
C LEU A 540 4.54 -26.47 -12.47
N ASP A 541 3.35 -27.00 -12.18
CA ASP A 541 3.00 -28.42 -12.35
C ASP A 541 2.26 -28.72 -13.66
N GLY A 542 1.87 -27.70 -14.42
CA GLY A 542 1.14 -27.85 -15.68
C GLY A 542 0.91 -26.53 -16.40
N SER A 543 0.59 -26.60 -17.68
CA SER A 543 0.35 -25.44 -18.54
C SER A 543 -1.01 -25.48 -19.26
N GLY A 544 -1.93 -26.35 -18.82
CA GLY A 544 -3.25 -26.53 -19.43
C GLY A 544 -3.23 -27.17 -20.84
N PRO A 545 -4.40 -27.35 -21.47
CA PRO A 545 -4.53 -28.09 -22.73
C PRO A 545 -4.25 -27.26 -24.00
N SER A 546 -4.07 -25.95 -23.85
CA SER A 546 -3.81 -25.05 -24.98
C SER A 546 -2.48 -25.39 -25.65
N THR A 547 -2.43 -25.35 -26.98
CA THR A 547 -1.19 -25.56 -27.71
C THR A 547 -0.33 -24.29 -27.67
N ARG A 548 0.97 -24.45 -27.48
CA ARG A 548 1.94 -23.34 -27.45
C ARG A 548 2.71 -23.25 -28.76
N GLY A 549 3.02 -22.04 -29.16
CA GLY A 549 3.77 -21.76 -30.39
C GLY A 549 4.28 -20.33 -30.41
N VAL A 550 5.42 -20.13 -31.06
CA VAL A 550 6.03 -18.81 -31.24
C VAL A 550 6.76 -18.76 -32.57
N THR A 551 6.67 -17.61 -33.23
CA THR A 551 7.57 -17.25 -34.33
C THR A 551 8.07 -15.82 -34.12
N LEU A 552 9.30 -15.55 -34.55
CA LEU A 552 9.87 -14.21 -34.59
C LEU A 552 10.16 -13.82 -36.04
N SER A 553 9.84 -12.58 -36.41
CA SER A 553 10.26 -12.01 -37.70
C SER A 553 11.77 -11.76 -37.75
N ALA A 554 12.30 -11.43 -38.93
CA ALA A 554 13.54 -10.68 -39.01
C ALA A 554 13.34 -9.31 -38.31
N GLY A 555 14.36 -8.85 -37.60
CA GLY A 555 14.31 -7.58 -36.91
C GLY A 555 14.58 -6.42 -37.87
N VAL A 556 13.81 -5.35 -37.70
CA VAL A 556 13.95 -4.11 -38.47
C VAL A 556 14.66 -3.08 -37.60
N PRO A 557 15.85 -2.58 -38.00
CA PRO A 557 16.50 -1.50 -37.27
C PRO A 557 15.70 -0.21 -37.43
N GLY A 558 15.48 0.49 -36.32
CA GLY A 558 14.89 1.82 -36.33
C GLY A 558 15.83 2.88 -36.92
N ASP A 559 15.26 4.04 -37.24
CA ASP A 559 16.00 5.19 -37.72
C ASP A 559 16.99 5.72 -36.66
N GLY A 560 18.07 6.37 -37.11
CA GLY A 560 19.10 6.97 -36.23
C GLY A 560 20.48 6.35 -36.44
N SER A 561 21.43 6.73 -35.57
CA SER A 561 22.80 6.18 -35.60
C SER A 561 23.05 5.31 -34.36
N PRO A 562 23.50 4.06 -34.54
CA PRO A 562 23.94 3.21 -33.43
C PRO A 562 25.10 3.78 -32.62
N THR A 563 25.90 4.67 -33.21
CA THR A 563 27.03 5.34 -32.52
C THR A 563 26.62 6.57 -31.70
N GLY A 564 25.41 7.08 -31.92
CA GLY A 564 24.82 8.19 -31.16
C GLY A 564 24.04 7.70 -29.95
N ALA A 565 22.74 8.04 -29.89
CA ALA A 565 21.83 7.58 -28.84
C ALA A 565 21.54 6.06 -28.93
N GLY A 566 21.88 5.42 -30.05
CA GLY A 566 21.52 4.04 -30.35
C GLY A 566 20.28 3.93 -31.23
N VAL A 567 19.95 2.71 -31.61
CA VAL A 567 18.74 2.36 -32.38
C VAL A 567 18.01 1.20 -31.72
N ALA A 568 16.75 0.96 -32.08
CA ALA A 568 16.01 -0.23 -31.66
C ALA A 568 15.85 -1.19 -32.83
N CYS A 569 16.22 -2.46 -32.65
CA CYS A 569 15.79 -3.54 -33.52
C CYS A 569 14.40 -4.01 -33.08
N THR A 570 13.41 -3.85 -33.96
CA THR A 570 12.03 -4.26 -33.69
C THR A 570 11.73 -5.59 -34.40
N PHE A 571 11.25 -6.57 -33.64
CA PHE A 571 10.86 -7.89 -34.09
C PHE A 571 9.36 -8.08 -33.85
N ASP A 572 8.65 -8.72 -34.78
CA ASP A 572 7.28 -9.15 -34.54
C ASP A 572 7.29 -10.55 -33.93
N LEU A 573 6.86 -10.64 -32.67
CA LEU A 573 6.64 -11.91 -31.97
C LEU A 573 5.19 -12.32 -32.17
N ALA A 574 4.96 -13.43 -32.88
CA ALA A 574 3.64 -14.00 -33.08
C ALA A 574 3.41 -15.21 -32.19
N ASN A 575 2.31 -15.22 -31.43
CA ASN A 575 1.83 -16.41 -30.72
C ASN A 575 1.03 -17.28 -31.70
N THR A 576 1.67 -18.35 -32.18
CA THR A 576 1.06 -19.31 -33.12
C THR A 576 0.31 -20.45 -32.43
N GLY A 577 0.22 -20.40 -31.10
CA GLY A 577 -0.56 -21.35 -30.32
C GLY A 577 -2.07 -21.19 -30.51
N ARG A 578 -2.83 -22.07 -29.88
CA ARG A 578 -4.29 -22.05 -29.90
C ARG A 578 -4.84 -22.27 -28.51
N TYR A 579 -5.76 -21.40 -28.10
CA TYR A 579 -6.51 -21.57 -26.86
C TYR A 579 -7.36 -22.85 -26.90
N VAL A 580 -7.27 -23.61 -25.82
CA VAL A 580 -8.17 -24.71 -25.48
C VAL A 580 -8.58 -24.49 -24.03
N ALA A 581 -9.89 -24.49 -23.78
CA ALA A 581 -10.41 -24.34 -22.42
C ALA A 581 -10.00 -25.53 -21.54
N GLY A 582 -9.64 -25.24 -20.30
CA GLY A 582 -9.21 -26.22 -19.31
C GLY A 582 -9.24 -25.63 -17.91
N GLY A 583 -9.22 -26.51 -16.90
CA GLY A 583 -9.32 -26.14 -15.49
C GLY A 583 -10.66 -25.51 -15.09
N LYS A 584 -10.86 -25.35 -13.78
CA LYS A 584 -12.07 -24.73 -13.22
C LYS A 584 -11.71 -23.77 -12.10
N HIS A 585 -11.74 -22.48 -12.41
CA HIS A 585 -11.54 -21.41 -11.44
C HIS A 585 -12.82 -21.11 -10.66
N PRO A 586 -12.73 -20.36 -9.52
CA PRO A 586 -13.90 -19.90 -8.78
C PRO A 586 -14.89 -19.05 -9.60
N GLU A 587 -14.42 -18.42 -10.67
CA GLU A 587 -15.20 -17.63 -11.62
C GLU A 587 -14.72 -17.86 -13.06
N ASP A 588 -15.43 -17.29 -14.03
CA ASP A 588 -15.06 -17.40 -15.45
C ASP A 588 -13.85 -16.51 -15.76
N VAL A 589 -12.75 -17.15 -16.14
CA VAL A 589 -11.48 -16.51 -16.48
C VAL A 589 -11.03 -16.78 -17.91
N ALA A 590 -11.96 -17.22 -18.78
CA ALA A 590 -11.64 -17.55 -20.17
C ALA A 590 -10.95 -16.40 -20.90
N ALA A 591 -11.33 -15.15 -20.61
CA ALA A 591 -10.72 -13.95 -21.20
C ALA A 591 -9.24 -13.78 -20.81
N GLN A 592 -8.86 -14.15 -19.60
CA GLN A 592 -7.50 -14.01 -19.08
C GLN A 592 -6.58 -15.19 -19.44
N LEU A 593 -7.14 -16.27 -19.99
CA LEU A 593 -6.41 -17.45 -20.47
C LEU A 593 -6.07 -17.38 -21.96
N GLN A 594 -6.31 -16.25 -22.63
CA GLN A 594 -6.15 -16.10 -24.09
C GLN A 594 -4.73 -15.82 -24.55
N SER A 595 -3.73 -15.85 -23.65
CA SER A 595 -2.37 -15.44 -23.95
C SER A 595 -1.33 -16.45 -23.50
N ASP A 596 -0.13 -16.30 -24.04
CA ASP A 596 1.08 -16.89 -23.47
C ASP A 596 2.08 -15.77 -23.11
N VAL A 597 3.08 -16.12 -22.32
CA VAL A 597 4.19 -15.24 -21.95
C VAL A 597 5.48 -15.85 -22.46
N TYR A 598 6.37 -14.99 -22.97
CA TYR A 598 7.62 -15.37 -23.58
C TYR A 598 8.78 -14.73 -22.83
N LYS A 599 9.76 -15.54 -22.45
CA LYS A 599 11.04 -15.05 -21.93
C LYS A 599 11.95 -14.73 -23.10
N LEU A 600 12.53 -13.53 -23.07
CA LEU A 600 13.34 -12.97 -24.12
C LEU A 600 14.81 -12.97 -23.73
N THR A 601 15.68 -13.34 -24.67
CA THR A 601 17.13 -13.16 -24.55
C THR A 601 17.66 -12.53 -25.82
N ALA A 602 18.66 -11.66 -25.70
CA ALA A 602 19.29 -11.00 -26.83
C ALA A 602 20.82 -11.14 -26.74
N SER A 603 21.44 -11.36 -27.89
CA SER A 603 22.89 -11.32 -28.07
C SER A 603 23.25 -10.44 -29.25
N VAL A 604 24.50 -10.00 -29.32
CA VAL A 604 25.02 -9.23 -30.45
C VAL A 604 26.38 -9.77 -30.88
N ALA A 605 26.58 -9.87 -32.19
CA ALA A 605 27.85 -10.18 -32.82
C ALA A 605 28.40 -8.94 -33.54
N GLY A 606 29.73 -8.82 -33.55
CA GLY A 606 30.47 -7.68 -34.12
C GLY A 606 31.21 -6.90 -33.04
N ASP A 607 32.51 -6.71 -33.21
CA ASP A 607 33.34 -5.99 -32.24
C ASP A 607 32.82 -4.56 -32.03
N GLY A 608 32.77 -4.11 -30.77
CA GLY A 608 32.29 -2.78 -30.41
C GLY A 608 30.77 -2.59 -30.41
N TRP A 609 29.98 -3.63 -30.65
CA TRP A 609 28.52 -3.57 -30.57
C TRP A 609 27.97 -3.98 -29.19
N ARG A 610 26.83 -3.41 -28.81
CA ARG A 610 26.06 -3.77 -27.60
C ARG A 610 24.59 -3.97 -27.95
N ALA A 611 23.95 -4.96 -27.31
CA ALA A 611 22.51 -5.17 -27.34
C ALA A 611 21.95 -5.29 -25.92
N VAL A 612 20.77 -4.72 -25.70
CA VAL A 612 20.10 -4.66 -24.40
C VAL A 612 18.61 -4.90 -24.63
N LEU A 613 18.00 -5.70 -23.76
CA LEU A 613 16.55 -5.88 -23.71
C LEU A 613 15.94 -4.98 -22.63
N PRO A 614 15.20 -3.91 -22.97
CA PRO A 614 14.49 -3.12 -21.97
C PRO A 614 13.46 -3.94 -21.19
N ASN A 615 12.84 -4.92 -21.85
CA ASN A 615 11.93 -5.89 -21.23
C ASN A 615 12.37 -7.31 -21.54
N ALA A 616 12.50 -8.15 -20.50
CA ALA A 616 12.84 -9.57 -20.64
C ALA A 616 11.60 -10.45 -20.89
N LEU A 617 10.40 -9.87 -20.84
CA LEU A 617 9.14 -10.56 -21.05
C LEU A 617 8.36 -9.92 -22.19
N ALA A 618 7.61 -10.75 -22.92
CA ALA A 618 6.57 -10.31 -23.83
C ALA A 618 5.34 -11.20 -23.65
N THR A 619 4.16 -10.65 -23.89
CA THR A 619 2.91 -11.42 -23.90
C THR A 619 2.14 -11.16 -25.18
N ALA A 620 1.57 -12.21 -25.75
CA ALA A 620 0.73 -12.12 -26.94
C ALA A 620 -0.45 -13.08 -26.82
N ALA A 621 -1.63 -12.60 -27.20
CA ALA A 621 -2.82 -13.44 -27.31
C ALA A 621 -2.67 -14.46 -28.44
N PHE A 622 -3.35 -15.61 -28.37
CA PHE A 622 -3.30 -16.63 -29.42
C PHE A 622 -3.69 -16.06 -30.78
N GLY A 623 -2.89 -16.35 -31.80
CA GLY A 623 -3.08 -15.85 -33.16
C GLY A 623 -2.77 -14.36 -33.34
N ARG A 624 -2.19 -13.69 -32.33
CA ARG A 624 -1.80 -12.28 -32.39
C ARG A 624 -0.28 -12.12 -32.37
N SER A 625 0.17 -10.98 -32.87
CA SER A 625 1.56 -10.57 -32.84
C SER A 625 1.73 -9.30 -32.01
N VAL A 626 2.88 -9.18 -31.36
CA VAL A 626 3.29 -7.99 -30.63
C VAL A 626 4.72 -7.59 -31.02
N PRO A 627 5.01 -6.28 -31.11
CA PRO A 627 6.38 -5.83 -31.37
C PRO A 627 7.24 -6.01 -30.11
N VAL A 628 8.43 -6.56 -30.30
CA VAL A 628 9.47 -6.69 -29.27
C VAL A 628 10.70 -5.89 -29.72
N ARG A 629 11.27 -5.09 -28.83
CA ARG A 629 12.39 -4.20 -29.15
C ARG A 629 13.65 -4.61 -28.40
N VAL A 630 14.76 -4.65 -29.12
CA VAL A 630 16.12 -4.76 -28.57
C VAL A 630 16.84 -3.45 -28.82
N ALA A 631 17.36 -2.82 -27.78
CA ALA A 631 18.17 -1.62 -27.88
C ALA A 631 19.58 -1.99 -28.36
N VAL A 632 20.09 -1.25 -29.34
CA VAL A 632 21.36 -1.55 -30.02
C VAL A 632 22.22 -0.29 -30.07
N GLY A 633 23.50 -0.45 -29.78
CA GLY A 633 24.48 0.63 -29.84
C GLY A 633 25.83 0.11 -30.32
N ALA A 634 26.66 1.03 -30.79
CA ALA A 634 27.97 0.75 -31.33
C ALA A 634 28.99 1.78 -30.83
N THR A 635 30.23 1.37 -30.58
CA THR A 635 31.33 2.31 -30.36
C THR A 635 31.75 2.97 -31.68
N ALA A 636 32.51 4.06 -31.60
CA ALA A 636 33.06 4.74 -32.77
C ALA A 636 34.05 3.89 -33.58
N GLN A 637 34.54 2.78 -33.04
CA GLN A 637 35.45 1.83 -33.68
C GLN A 637 34.79 0.46 -33.92
N ALA A 638 33.47 0.36 -33.77
CA ALA A 638 32.78 -0.90 -33.97
C ALA A 638 32.89 -1.40 -35.41
N ALA A 639 32.80 -2.71 -35.58
CA ALA A 639 32.69 -3.35 -36.90
C ALA A 639 31.56 -2.72 -37.72
N GLU A 640 31.69 -2.70 -39.05
CA GLU A 640 30.73 -2.01 -39.94
C GLU A 640 29.29 -2.51 -39.77
N THR A 641 29.13 -3.80 -39.48
CA THR A 641 27.83 -4.45 -39.24
C THR A 641 27.83 -5.16 -37.90
N GLY A 642 26.79 -4.90 -37.11
CA GLY A 642 26.40 -5.68 -35.94
C GLY A 642 25.22 -6.58 -36.27
N VAL A 643 25.20 -7.79 -35.71
CA VAL A 643 24.08 -8.73 -35.86
C VAL A 643 23.48 -9.00 -34.50
N VAL A 644 22.26 -8.54 -34.27
CA VAL A 644 21.50 -8.77 -33.04
C VAL A 644 20.61 -9.99 -33.23
N THR A 645 20.73 -10.97 -32.34
CA THR A 645 19.86 -12.14 -32.31
C THR A 645 18.93 -12.04 -31.11
N LEU A 646 17.63 -11.99 -31.36
CA LEU A 646 16.59 -12.10 -30.34
C LEU A 646 16.08 -13.54 -30.30
N THR A 647 15.94 -14.11 -29.11
CA THR A 647 15.30 -15.40 -28.89
C THR A 647 14.12 -15.24 -27.94
N ALA A 648 12.98 -15.82 -28.31
CA ALA A 648 11.77 -15.86 -27.50
C ALA A 648 11.41 -17.31 -27.16
N THR A 649 11.19 -17.60 -25.89
CA THR A 649 10.83 -18.95 -25.40
C THR A 649 9.56 -18.87 -24.58
N SER A 650 8.56 -19.70 -24.89
CA SER A 650 7.31 -19.77 -24.12
C SER A 650 7.62 -20.20 -22.67
N VAL A 651 7.05 -19.49 -21.69
CA VAL A 651 7.15 -19.88 -20.28
C VAL A 651 6.24 -21.05 -19.93
N SER A 652 5.24 -21.32 -20.79
CA SER A 652 4.27 -22.39 -20.65
C SER A 652 4.74 -23.71 -21.29
N ASP A 653 5.57 -23.63 -22.33
CA ASP A 653 6.22 -24.77 -22.99
C ASP A 653 7.63 -24.35 -23.48
N PRO A 654 8.68 -24.61 -22.68
CA PRO A 654 10.06 -24.23 -23.03
C PRO A 654 10.60 -24.88 -24.31
N THR A 655 9.93 -25.88 -24.89
CA THR A 655 10.31 -26.46 -26.18
C THR A 655 9.89 -25.57 -27.36
N LYS A 656 9.01 -24.59 -27.12
CA LYS A 656 8.60 -23.59 -28.11
C LYS A 656 9.50 -22.37 -27.99
N THR A 657 10.51 -22.38 -28.84
CA THR A 657 11.48 -21.30 -28.97
C THR A 657 11.57 -20.86 -30.43
N ALA A 658 11.69 -19.55 -30.64
CA ALA A 658 12.00 -18.96 -31.94
C ALA A 658 13.12 -17.94 -31.79
N SER A 659 13.88 -17.72 -32.86
CA SER A 659 14.92 -16.69 -32.92
C SER A 659 14.77 -15.88 -34.20
N GLY A 660 15.11 -14.60 -34.13
CA GLY A 660 15.17 -13.67 -35.25
C GLY A 660 16.47 -12.87 -35.22
N GLU A 661 16.97 -12.47 -36.40
CA GLU A 661 18.15 -11.63 -36.53
C GLU A 661 17.79 -10.23 -37.03
N CYS A 662 18.51 -9.23 -36.53
CA CYS A 662 18.50 -7.85 -37.01
C CYS A 662 19.93 -7.45 -37.36
N ARG A 663 20.16 -7.05 -38.62
CA ARG A 663 21.46 -6.53 -39.06
C ARG A 663 21.44 -5.02 -38.96
N VAL A 664 22.40 -4.44 -38.25
CA VAL A 664 22.52 -3.00 -38.03
C VAL A 664 23.85 -2.52 -38.58
N ARG A 665 23.84 -1.42 -39.34
CA ARG A 665 25.05 -0.78 -39.87
C ARG A 665 25.41 0.43 -39.01
N ARG A 666 26.72 0.62 -38.78
CA ARG A 666 27.27 1.67 -37.92
C ARG A 666 26.99 3.08 -38.43
#